data_AF-A0A419J693-F1
#
_entry.id   AF-A0A419J693-F1
#
_cell.length_a   1.000
_cell.length_b   1.000
_cell.length_c   1.000
_cell.angle_alpha   90.00
_cell.angle_beta   90.00
_cell.angle_gamma   90.00
#
_symmetry.space_group_name_H-M   'P 1'
#
loop_
_entity.id
_entity.type
_entity.pdbx_description
1 polymer ?
#
loop_
_entity_poly.entity_id
_entity_poly.type
_entity_poly.pdbx_seq_one_letter_code
_entity_poly.pdbx_strand_id
1 'polypeptide(L)'
;MKIVDITLSIFSLIAFSLVLHLDNSYAEQVQAPRNPDSAKECAICHYNWIDTFYIDGRGSDLVEYQTEKVAAKPEICFSCHDGSVVDSRARVYNDLRHKINKPPPANMNIPKIFPMDKDGNMQCSTCHTAHGVASEMGIEKTIFIRASNKDSGMCRMCHADKDGGPKFGNHPVGPSEMKIPQQLLDYGAVVGEGKNNIICETCHTVHGSPNESFLIESARNSRMCLECHADKNIFTPEGKRNHFHVINAVPGKVKIPADLINKGAKLGPNGEIICQTCHKIHNSTIETNLLLIKKDDKSGLCLTCHTDKQYLANTKHNLNHSAPDEKNLEGKTVKEGGLCSPCHLPHKEARQAGEGSDFTTQLCMSCHKKGNIAEKAIPADYKHPVDVNPFAIDNPDILLTTIGVKKEELKLPLFNKYGAQDINGTVTCATCHDPHRWRSDSTEGEINKDVKGDHTTSFLRRSSPELCSECHNTKFAIANSKHDIEKVAPEEKNYIDQTIAESGLCGVCHIIHGGQESYLWGRKMTTKSGFVAMDLCTSCHNDKGMASKKVIKEHSHPVNVSPSEKRLSTTLPLFDKNGKVSKEGVMACQTCHDPHRWDPAKIIKEDHSRDEGNSQNSFLRLENSPSPKLCENCHREQAYVEKTDHDLIVTAPTEKNIAGQTPSESGTCGVCHLVHNGKNKVKLWAQGFGDGASIMDMMCNTCHSDGGVAKAKIPQIDTHPDDMLITNAGRDIKGSPNFFPIFDKGTGNSSTVGNISCASCHAVHQWDPRFFVKGKGANIEGTSTDSFLRHQTYDLLCVDCHGLDALFRFKYYHDPEDRVEKATGPVIPSISR
;
A
#
# COMPACT_ATOMS: atom_id res chain seq x y z
N MET A 1 77.62 9.87 11.56
CA MET A 1 78.14 11.15 12.10
C MET A 1 77.66 11.24 13.54
N LYS A 2 78.50 11.35 14.59
CA LYS A 2 79.32 12.53 15.01
C LYS A 2 78.43 13.78 15.18
N ILE A 3 78.46 14.60 16.25
CA ILE A 3 79.30 14.75 17.48
C ILE A 3 78.49 15.72 18.43
N VAL A 4 78.57 15.80 19.77
CA VAL A 4 79.46 15.25 20.83
C VAL A 4 78.73 15.17 22.21
N ASP A 5 79.46 14.80 23.26
CA ASP A 5 79.14 14.59 24.69
C ASP A 5 78.86 15.85 25.57
N ILE A 6 78.54 15.65 26.87
CA ILE A 6 79.49 15.85 28.02
C ILE A 6 78.84 15.54 29.41
N THR A 7 79.47 14.58 30.12
CA THR A 7 79.57 14.26 31.58
C THR A 7 78.40 14.50 32.58
N LEU A 8 77.96 13.58 33.44
CA LEU A 8 78.60 12.56 34.35
C LEU A 8 78.95 13.10 35.75
N SER A 9 78.28 12.58 36.81
CA SER A 9 78.81 12.18 38.15
C SER A 9 77.74 12.19 39.27
N ILE A 10 77.79 11.42 40.38
CA ILE A 10 78.25 10.04 40.66
C ILE A 10 77.89 9.68 42.14
N PHE A 11 77.47 8.42 42.43
CA PHE A 11 77.43 7.75 43.76
C PHE A 11 76.43 8.33 44.83
N SER A 12 75.88 7.58 45.81
CA SER A 12 75.95 6.15 46.17
C SER A 12 74.79 5.70 47.11
N LEU A 13 74.35 4.44 47.01
CA LEU A 13 74.28 3.38 48.08
C LEU A 13 74.04 3.84 49.56
N ILE A 14 73.16 3.29 50.41
CA ILE A 14 72.72 1.88 50.62
C ILE A 14 71.39 1.77 51.45
N ALA A 15 70.54 0.83 51.01
CA ALA A 15 69.65 -0.14 51.69
C ALA A 15 68.91 0.06 53.05
N PHE A 16 67.68 -0.48 53.06
CA PHE A 16 66.98 -1.25 54.13
C PHE A 16 67.08 -0.81 55.61
N SER A 17 65.94 -0.40 56.18
CA SER A 17 65.26 -1.27 57.17
C SER A 17 63.77 -0.94 57.33
N LEU A 18 63.04 -1.87 57.94
CA LEU A 18 61.60 -1.86 58.19
C LEU A 18 61.27 -1.23 59.57
N VAL A 19 59.96 -1.05 59.85
CA VAL A 19 59.29 -0.83 61.16
C VAL A 19 58.84 0.59 61.51
N LEU A 20 57.52 0.79 61.35
CA LEU A 20 56.54 1.48 62.22
C LEU A 20 56.94 2.77 62.99
N HIS A 21 56.28 3.88 62.66
CA HIS A 21 55.43 4.68 63.58
C HIS A 21 54.60 5.66 62.73
N LEU A 22 53.27 5.50 62.71
CA LEU A 22 52.26 6.26 63.47
C LEU A 22 51.97 7.68 62.94
N ASP A 23 50.67 8.00 62.89
CA ASP A 23 50.08 9.16 62.25
C ASP A 23 50.60 10.52 62.73
N ASN A 24 50.78 11.44 61.78
CA ASN A 24 50.40 12.84 61.97
C ASN A 24 50.14 13.50 60.61
N SER A 25 48.92 13.33 60.10
CA SER A 25 48.42 14.10 58.96
C SER A 25 48.01 15.49 59.42
N TYR A 26 48.95 16.45 59.33
CA TYR A 26 48.61 17.87 59.37
C TYR A 26 47.77 18.23 58.14
N ALA A 27 46.46 18.26 58.33
CA ALA A 27 45.55 18.83 57.35
C ALA A 27 45.59 20.36 57.46
N GLU A 28 46.31 21.02 56.54
CA GLU A 28 46.12 22.45 56.32
C GLU A 28 44.66 22.71 55.93
N GLN A 29 43.95 23.47 56.77
CA GLN A 29 42.63 23.96 56.44
C GLN A 29 42.76 25.05 55.38
N VAL A 30 42.59 24.67 54.11
CA VAL A 30 42.43 25.63 53.00
C VAL A 30 41.15 26.43 53.25
N GLN A 31 41.31 27.63 53.82
CA GLN A 31 40.22 28.53 54.14
C GLN A 31 39.77 29.28 52.87
N ALA A 32 38.46 29.28 52.62
CA ALA A 32 37.90 29.97 51.44
C ALA A 32 38.20 31.48 51.48
N PRO A 33 38.36 32.15 50.31
CA PRO A 33 38.65 33.58 50.25
C PRO A 33 37.52 34.40 50.91
N ARG A 34 37.86 35.26 51.87
CA ARG A 34 36.92 36.23 52.45
C ARG A 34 36.95 37.52 51.62
N ASN A 35 35.94 37.71 50.77
CA ASN A 35 35.72 38.99 50.11
C ASN A 35 34.89 39.90 51.05
N PRO A 36 35.40 41.05 51.53
CA PRO A 36 34.70 41.82 52.57
C PRO A 36 33.43 42.54 52.14
N ASP A 37 33.34 43.00 50.89
CA ASP A 37 32.24 43.88 50.46
C ASP A 37 30.88 43.18 50.35
N SER A 38 30.85 41.87 50.07
CA SER A 38 29.58 41.12 49.97
C SER A 38 28.79 41.09 51.29
N ALA A 39 29.44 41.29 52.44
CA ALA A 39 28.77 41.24 53.74
C ALA A 39 27.72 42.36 53.91
N LYS A 40 27.96 43.55 53.35
CA LYS A 40 27.03 44.69 53.45
C LYS A 40 25.78 44.49 52.59
N GLU A 41 25.97 44.05 51.35
CA GLU A 41 24.86 43.74 50.44
C GLU A 41 24.02 42.55 50.95
N CYS A 42 24.66 41.51 51.50
CA CYS A 42 23.95 40.37 52.09
C CYS A 42 23.15 40.74 53.36
N ALA A 43 23.58 41.74 54.14
CA ALA A 43 22.88 42.17 55.35
C ALA A 43 21.49 42.77 55.09
N ILE A 44 21.19 43.17 53.84
CA ILE A 44 19.86 43.63 53.40
C ILE A 44 18.79 42.54 53.57
N CYS A 45 19.16 41.27 53.35
CA CYS A 45 18.24 40.13 53.47
C CYS A 45 18.58 39.20 54.66
N HIS A 46 19.81 39.24 55.16
CA HIS A 46 20.27 38.51 56.33
C HIS A 46 20.40 39.44 57.54
N TYR A 47 19.29 39.93 58.08
CA TYR A 47 19.26 40.92 59.17
C TYR A 47 20.09 40.55 60.41
N ASN A 48 20.22 39.25 60.71
CA ASN A 48 21.12 38.70 61.74
C ASN A 48 22.62 39.04 61.54
N TRP A 49 23.02 39.56 60.39
CA TRP A 49 24.39 39.97 60.05
C TRP A 49 24.58 41.50 60.09
N ILE A 50 23.52 42.26 60.42
CA ILE A 50 23.62 43.67 60.81
C ILE A 50 24.19 43.71 62.24
N ASP A 51 25.10 44.66 62.50
CA ASP A 51 25.84 44.77 63.77
C ASP A 51 24.95 44.72 65.02
N THR A 52 23.76 45.34 64.99
CA THR A 52 22.78 45.34 66.10
C THR A 52 22.28 43.95 66.50
N PHE A 53 22.27 42.98 65.58
CA PHE A 53 21.90 41.60 65.89
C PHE A 53 23.15 40.72 66.08
N TYR A 54 24.20 40.94 65.30
CA TYR A 54 25.40 40.11 65.31
C TYR A 54 26.36 40.39 66.48
N ILE A 55 26.48 41.66 66.90
CA ILE A 55 27.39 42.11 67.96
C ILE A 55 26.67 42.21 69.30
N ASP A 56 25.50 42.87 69.36
CA ASP A 56 24.74 43.03 70.61
C ASP A 56 23.97 41.76 71.03
N GLY A 57 23.77 40.79 70.13
CA GLY A 57 23.12 39.51 70.42
C GLY A 57 21.65 39.61 70.88
N ARG A 58 20.92 40.63 70.42
CA ARG A 58 19.55 40.96 70.84
C ARG A 58 18.65 41.33 69.66
N GLY A 59 17.35 41.32 69.90
CA GLY A 59 16.34 41.68 68.91
C GLY A 59 16.11 43.19 68.82
N SER A 60 15.23 43.59 67.92
CA SER A 60 14.69 44.95 67.82
C SER A 60 13.19 44.96 68.12
N ASP A 61 12.60 46.13 68.27
CA ASP A 61 11.14 46.30 68.48
C ASP A 61 10.29 45.81 67.28
N LEU A 62 10.93 45.48 66.15
CA LEU A 62 10.29 44.99 64.92
C LEU A 62 10.56 43.49 64.64
N VAL A 63 11.65 42.91 65.18
CA VAL A 63 12.09 41.54 64.88
C VAL A 63 12.83 40.92 66.09
N GLU A 64 12.39 39.75 66.56
CA GLU A 64 13.04 39.01 67.65
C GLU A 64 14.46 38.52 67.30
N TYR A 65 15.28 38.24 68.32
CA TYR A 65 16.64 37.73 68.11
C TYR A 65 16.63 36.29 67.62
N GLN A 66 17.08 36.06 66.39
CA GLN A 66 17.00 34.75 65.75
C GLN A 66 18.30 33.96 65.92
N THR A 67 18.40 33.21 67.02
CA THR A 67 19.61 32.44 67.44
C THR A 67 20.01 31.31 66.49
N GLU A 68 19.07 30.74 65.72
CA GLU A 68 19.37 29.67 64.76
C GLU A 68 20.06 30.19 63.49
N LYS A 69 21.09 29.46 63.04
CA LYS A 69 21.74 29.70 61.74
C LYS A 69 20.87 29.22 60.58
N VAL A 70 19.88 30.02 60.20
CA VAL A 70 18.91 29.70 59.13
C VAL A 70 19.42 29.94 57.70
N ALA A 71 20.57 30.60 57.52
CA ALA A 71 21.07 31.06 56.21
C ALA A 71 21.33 29.95 55.15
N ALA A 72 21.32 28.68 55.55
CA ALA A 72 21.47 27.52 54.67
C ALA A 72 20.17 26.71 54.47
N LYS A 73 19.04 27.16 55.04
CA LYS A 73 17.73 26.50 54.91
C LYS A 73 17.07 26.83 53.55
N PRO A 74 16.25 25.93 52.95
CA PRO A 74 15.70 26.11 51.60
C PRO A 74 14.83 27.36 51.39
N GLU A 75 14.24 27.90 52.45
CA GLU A 75 13.38 29.08 52.45
C GLU A 75 14.19 30.35 52.17
N ILE A 76 15.42 30.42 52.70
CA ILE A 76 16.36 31.53 52.44
C ILE A 76 16.93 31.45 51.02
N CYS A 77 17.09 30.24 50.47
CA CYS A 77 17.38 30.09 49.05
C CYS A 77 16.19 30.55 48.19
N PHE A 78 14.95 30.32 48.64
CA PHE A 78 13.74 30.68 47.90
C PHE A 78 13.58 32.20 47.77
N SER A 79 13.86 32.99 48.82
CA SER A 79 13.78 34.46 48.77
C SER A 79 14.75 35.12 47.76
N CYS A 80 15.78 34.40 47.30
CA CYS A 80 16.61 34.88 46.18
C CYS A 80 16.00 34.53 44.82
N HIS A 81 15.21 33.45 44.74
CA HIS A 81 14.65 32.89 43.52
C HIS A 81 13.19 33.28 43.25
N ASP A 82 12.49 33.89 44.23
CA ASP A 82 11.04 34.14 44.21
C ASP A 82 10.57 35.35 43.40
N GLY A 83 11.53 36.17 42.93
CA GLY A 83 11.30 37.46 42.28
C GLY A 83 11.90 38.65 43.03
N SER A 84 12.27 38.49 44.30
CA SER A 84 12.85 39.58 45.11
C SER A 84 14.29 39.94 44.71
N VAL A 85 15.06 38.96 44.21
CA VAL A 85 16.39 39.19 43.59
C VAL A 85 16.37 38.77 42.13
N VAL A 86 15.90 37.55 41.82
CA VAL A 86 15.64 37.10 40.44
C VAL A 86 14.51 36.07 40.40
N ASP A 87 13.45 36.29 39.62
CA ASP A 87 12.41 35.25 39.47
C ASP A 87 12.96 34.10 38.61
N SER A 88 13.20 32.98 39.27
CA SER A 88 13.71 31.75 38.65
C SER A 88 13.06 30.51 39.25
N ARG A 89 11.90 30.68 39.91
CA ARG A 89 11.07 29.61 40.50
C ARG A 89 10.80 28.48 39.50
N ALA A 90 10.42 28.85 38.27
CA ALA A 90 10.13 27.90 37.19
C ALA A 90 11.32 26.99 36.82
N ARG A 91 12.56 27.46 37.02
CA ARG A 91 13.79 26.71 36.73
C ARG A 91 14.31 25.95 37.94
N VAL A 92 14.32 26.58 39.12
CA VAL A 92 15.00 26.04 40.31
C VAL A 92 14.06 25.24 41.22
N TYR A 93 12.76 25.56 41.29
CA TYR A 93 11.81 24.97 42.24
C TYR A 93 10.76 24.04 41.62
N ASN A 94 10.70 23.91 40.30
CA ASN A 94 9.75 23.03 39.58
C ASN A 94 10.12 21.53 39.63
N ASP A 95 10.66 21.04 40.75
CA ASP A 95 11.13 19.67 41.02
C ASP A 95 12.22 19.07 40.08
N LEU A 96 12.49 19.70 38.94
CA LEU A 96 13.41 19.27 37.88
C LEU A 96 14.86 19.72 38.17
N ARG A 97 15.36 19.34 39.34
CA ARG A 97 16.71 19.61 39.86
C ARG A 97 17.35 18.35 40.44
N HIS A 98 18.66 18.38 40.68
CA HIS A 98 19.30 17.44 41.61
C HIS A 98 18.48 17.35 42.91
N LYS A 99 18.14 16.13 43.34
CA LYS A 99 17.18 15.92 44.41
C LYS A 99 17.80 16.22 45.77
N ILE A 100 17.37 17.34 46.36
CA ILE A 100 17.64 17.71 47.76
C ILE A 100 16.75 16.91 48.72
N ASN A 101 17.03 16.97 50.03
CA ASN A 101 16.37 16.17 51.07
C ASN A 101 16.46 14.65 50.82
N LYS A 102 17.52 14.21 50.11
CA LYS A 102 17.85 12.81 49.87
C LYS A 102 19.37 12.59 49.96
N PRO A 103 19.85 11.42 50.38
CA PRO A 103 21.27 11.10 50.35
C PRO A 103 21.76 10.97 48.88
N PRO A 104 23.06 11.16 48.64
CA PRO A 104 23.66 10.82 47.35
C PRO A 104 23.53 9.31 47.07
N PRO A 105 23.64 8.87 45.80
CA PRO A 105 23.72 7.45 45.47
C PRO A 105 24.83 6.74 46.25
N ALA A 106 24.59 5.53 46.76
CA ALA A 106 25.53 4.82 47.64
C ALA A 106 26.92 4.53 47.03
N ASN A 107 27.05 4.59 45.71
CA ASN A 107 28.29 4.44 44.96
C ASN A 107 28.94 5.76 44.54
N MET A 108 28.41 6.91 44.97
CA MET A 108 28.92 8.25 44.67
C MET A 108 29.71 8.80 45.86
N ASN A 109 30.99 9.07 45.65
CA ASN A 109 31.81 9.77 46.63
C ASN A 109 31.56 11.28 46.53
N ILE A 110 31.12 11.92 47.62
CA ILE A 110 30.92 13.37 47.70
C ILE A 110 32.13 13.99 48.41
N PRO A 111 32.97 14.79 47.73
CA PRO A 111 34.10 15.45 48.39
C PRO A 111 33.67 16.39 49.52
N LYS A 112 34.47 16.44 50.60
CA LYS A 112 34.19 17.20 51.84
C LYS A 112 33.86 18.69 51.66
N ILE A 113 34.23 19.29 50.51
CA ILE A 113 33.89 20.68 50.17
C ILE A 113 32.38 20.89 49.95
N PHE A 114 31.63 19.83 49.62
CA PHE A 114 30.18 19.83 49.44
C PHE A 114 29.52 19.22 50.69
N PRO A 115 29.09 20.03 51.68
CA PRO A 115 28.53 19.52 52.92
C PRO A 115 27.15 18.91 52.70
N MET A 116 26.89 17.77 53.34
CA MET A 116 25.55 17.22 53.52
C MET A 116 24.96 17.74 54.84
N ASP A 117 23.66 17.57 55.04
CA ASP A 117 23.05 17.84 56.35
C ASP A 117 23.41 16.76 57.39
N LYS A 118 22.95 16.99 58.63
CA LYS A 118 23.20 16.09 59.78
C LYS A 118 22.71 14.65 59.56
N ASP A 119 21.75 14.45 58.65
CA ASP A 119 21.11 13.17 58.35
C ASP A 119 21.72 12.54 57.07
N GLY A 120 22.75 13.16 56.50
CA GLY A 120 23.47 12.69 55.31
C GLY A 120 22.82 13.05 53.98
N ASN A 121 21.86 13.98 53.95
CA ASN A 121 21.18 14.37 52.71
C ASN A 121 21.88 15.54 52.00
N MET A 122 21.76 15.56 50.68
CA MET A 122 22.09 16.72 49.87
C MET A 122 21.05 17.83 50.05
N GLN A 123 21.53 19.06 50.10
CA GLN A 123 20.75 20.29 50.26
C GLN A 123 21.17 21.33 49.20
N CYS A 124 20.42 22.42 49.04
CA CYS A 124 20.84 23.53 48.18
C CYS A 124 22.25 24.01 48.54
N SER A 125 22.52 24.09 49.85
CA SER A 125 23.80 24.45 50.45
C SER A 125 24.91 23.39 50.30
N THR A 126 24.64 22.22 49.73
CA THR A 126 25.66 21.22 49.34
C THR A 126 26.45 21.70 48.12
N CYS A 127 25.80 22.29 47.13
CA CYS A 127 26.45 22.87 45.94
C CYS A 127 26.71 24.37 46.10
N HIS A 128 25.77 25.09 46.72
CA HIS A 128 25.80 26.54 46.85
C HIS A 128 26.43 27.03 48.15
N THR A 129 27.05 28.22 48.09
CA THR A 129 27.53 28.97 49.27
C THR A 129 27.67 30.44 48.95
N ALA A 130 27.24 31.32 49.87
CA ALA A 130 27.44 32.76 49.76
C ALA A 130 28.92 33.20 49.82
N HIS A 131 29.80 32.32 50.32
CA HIS A 131 31.25 32.55 50.45
C HIS A 131 32.04 31.72 49.42
N GLY A 132 31.56 31.72 48.18
CA GLY A 132 32.08 30.88 47.10
C GLY A 132 33.37 31.42 46.49
N VAL A 133 33.96 30.65 45.57
CA VAL A 133 34.91 31.23 44.61
C VAL A 133 34.15 32.23 43.73
N ALA A 134 34.76 33.38 43.47
CA ALA A 134 34.12 34.47 42.74
C ALA A 134 33.66 34.03 41.34
N SER A 135 32.36 34.10 41.11
CA SER A 135 31.75 34.26 39.80
C SER A 135 31.77 35.75 39.40
N GLU A 136 31.32 36.08 38.19
CA GLU A 136 31.38 37.46 37.67
C GLU A 136 30.66 38.46 38.59
N MET A 137 31.23 39.68 38.72
CA MET A 137 30.74 40.70 39.65
C MET A 137 29.34 41.22 39.26
N GLY A 138 28.46 41.31 40.26
CA GLY A 138 27.06 41.73 40.18
C GLY A 138 26.15 40.73 40.87
N ILE A 139 25.16 41.16 41.68
CA ILE A 139 24.28 40.24 42.42
C ILE A 139 23.47 39.37 41.44
N GLU A 140 23.13 39.92 40.29
CA GLU A 140 22.44 39.28 39.18
C GLU A 140 23.31 38.28 38.37
N LYS A 141 24.64 38.24 38.63
CA LYS A 141 25.63 37.37 37.96
C LYS A 141 26.43 36.49 38.92
N THR A 142 26.42 36.79 40.20
CA THR A 142 27.16 36.05 41.23
C THR A 142 26.45 34.73 41.52
N ILE A 143 26.76 33.71 40.72
CA ILE A 143 26.36 32.34 41.02
C ILE A 143 27.15 31.88 42.26
N PHE A 144 26.46 31.80 43.40
CA PHE A 144 26.99 31.38 44.70
C PHE A 144 27.34 29.89 44.74
N ILE A 145 28.45 29.45 44.12
CA ILE A 145 28.90 28.03 44.08
C ILE A 145 30.19 27.77 44.86
N ARG A 146 30.30 26.57 45.44
CA ARG A 146 31.41 26.16 46.32
C ARG A 146 32.74 25.90 45.63
N ALA A 147 32.70 25.52 44.36
CA ALA A 147 33.86 25.25 43.53
C ALA A 147 33.63 25.85 42.15
N SER A 148 34.71 26.14 41.42
CA SER A 148 34.59 26.62 40.04
C SER A 148 34.00 25.50 39.18
N ASN A 149 32.95 25.84 38.42
CA ASN A 149 32.36 24.92 37.46
C ASN A 149 32.82 25.17 36.01
N LYS A 150 33.95 25.86 35.83
CA LYS A 150 34.63 25.97 34.55
C LYS A 150 34.88 24.57 33.97
N ASP A 151 34.49 24.37 32.71
CA ASP A 151 34.59 23.10 31.97
C ASP A 151 34.06 21.85 32.72
N SER A 152 32.91 22.01 33.40
CA SER A 152 32.28 21.00 34.28
C SER A 152 33.13 20.58 35.48
N GLY A 153 34.09 21.40 35.91
CA GLY A 153 35.01 21.07 36.99
C GLY A 153 34.30 20.60 38.26
N MET A 154 33.20 21.26 38.64
CA MET A 154 32.39 20.89 39.81
C MET A 154 31.60 19.59 39.60
N CYS A 155 31.06 19.35 38.39
CA CYS A 155 30.37 18.10 38.06
C CYS A 155 31.29 16.88 38.19
N ARG A 156 32.52 16.97 37.65
CA ARG A 156 33.51 15.87 37.66
C ARG A 156 33.94 15.48 39.09
N MET A 157 33.83 16.37 40.07
CA MET A 157 34.17 16.08 41.47
C MET A 157 33.27 15.00 42.11
N CYS A 158 32.03 14.86 41.65
CA CYS A 158 31.09 13.83 42.11
C CYS A 158 30.79 12.78 41.01
N HIS A 159 30.85 13.17 39.74
CA HIS A 159 30.59 12.33 38.57
C HIS A 159 31.89 11.90 37.85
N ALA A 160 32.97 11.64 38.60
CA ALA A 160 34.26 11.25 38.07
C ALA A 160 34.21 9.99 37.18
N ASP A 161 33.22 9.12 37.40
CA ASP A 161 33.00 7.91 36.60
C ASP A 161 32.37 8.17 35.22
N LYS A 162 31.98 9.42 34.90
CA LYS A 162 31.39 9.86 33.62
C LYS A 162 32.38 10.52 32.67
N ASP A 163 33.61 10.79 33.13
CA ASP A 163 34.65 11.46 32.35
C ASP A 163 35.48 10.46 31.51
N GLY A 164 36.44 10.96 30.74
CA GLY A 164 37.47 10.18 30.04
C GLY A 164 37.07 9.57 28.68
N GLY A 165 35.80 9.70 28.28
CA GLY A 165 35.33 9.26 26.96
C GLY A 165 35.37 7.74 26.72
N PRO A 166 35.41 7.29 25.44
CA PRO A 166 35.09 5.89 25.09
C PRO A 166 36.00 4.85 25.72
N LYS A 167 37.28 5.19 25.97
CA LYS A 167 38.22 4.30 26.67
C LYS A 167 37.74 3.88 28.07
N PHE A 168 36.95 4.73 28.73
CA PHE A 168 36.36 4.49 30.05
C PHE A 168 34.86 4.14 29.96
N GLY A 169 34.34 3.89 28.75
CA GLY A 169 32.93 3.55 28.52
C GLY A 169 31.98 4.75 28.54
N ASN A 170 32.48 5.97 28.33
CA ASN A 170 31.69 7.19 28.32
C ASN A 170 31.69 7.87 26.94
N HIS A 171 30.69 8.69 26.67
CA HIS A 171 30.69 9.55 25.49
C HIS A 171 31.83 10.59 25.58
N PRO A 172 32.48 10.97 24.46
CA PRO A 172 33.51 12.00 24.49
C PRO A 172 33.02 13.32 25.11
N VAL A 173 33.87 13.87 25.99
CA VAL A 173 33.86 15.25 26.50
C VAL A 173 35.28 15.80 26.39
N GLY A 174 35.42 17.12 26.25
CA GLY A 174 36.66 17.81 25.94
C GLY A 174 36.67 18.45 24.54
N PRO A 175 37.83 18.95 24.08
CA PRO A 175 37.99 19.56 22.76
C PRO A 175 37.57 18.63 21.62
N SER A 176 36.78 19.14 20.68
CA SER A 176 36.27 18.39 19.53
C SER A 176 36.51 19.11 18.22
N GLU A 177 36.67 18.37 17.12
CA GLU A 177 36.63 18.97 15.79
C GLU A 177 35.18 19.30 15.36
N MET A 178 34.21 18.53 15.88
CA MET A 178 32.79 18.72 15.61
C MET A 178 32.30 20.03 16.26
N LYS A 179 31.74 20.93 15.44
CA LYS A 179 31.09 22.15 15.94
C LYS A 179 29.81 21.77 16.70
N ILE A 180 29.62 22.33 17.89
CA ILE A 180 28.37 22.20 18.64
C ILE A 180 27.23 22.87 17.81
N PRO A 181 26.15 22.14 17.49
CA PRO A 181 25.04 22.65 16.68
C PRO A 181 24.36 23.86 17.32
N GLN A 182 23.93 24.82 16.49
CA GLN A 182 23.23 26.01 16.98
C GLN A 182 21.94 25.64 17.73
N GLN A 183 21.19 24.65 17.24
CA GLN A 183 19.96 24.17 17.89
C GLN A 183 20.19 23.71 19.34
N LEU A 184 21.34 23.08 19.66
CA LEU A 184 21.65 22.73 21.06
C LEU A 184 21.95 23.97 21.91
N LEU A 185 22.63 24.99 21.35
CA LEU A 185 22.85 26.27 22.04
C LEU A 185 21.51 26.98 22.32
N ASP A 186 20.57 26.90 21.37
CA ASP A 186 19.22 27.46 21.51
C ASP A 186 18.40 26.71 22.58
N TYR A 187 18.72 25.45 22.89
CA TYR A 187 18.18 24.69 24.03
C TYR A 187 18.96 24.90 25.34
N GLY A 188 19.97 25.79 25.34
CA GLY A 188 20.75 26.14 26.51
C GLY A 188 22.00 25.29 26.75
N ALA A 189 22.54 24.64 25.71
CA ALA A 189 23.86 24.02 25.78
C ALA A 189 24.93 25.06 26.09
N VAL A 190 25.81 24.74 27.04
CA VAL A 190 27.00 25.53 27.34
C VAL A 190 28.21 24.93 26.61
N VAL A 191 29.07 25.79 26.08
CA VAL A 191 30.34 25.42 25.45
C VAL A 191 31.48 25.68 26.42
N GLY A 192 32.41 24.74 26.56
CA GLY A 192 33.61 24.93 27.37
C GLY A 192 34.60 25.92 26.76
N GLU A 193 35.64 26.27 27.49
CA GLU A 193 36.70 27.12 26.95
C GLU A 193 37.50 26.44 25.83
N GLY A 194 37.92 27.22 24.84
CA GLY A 194 38.56 26.72 23.62
C GLY A 194 37.57 26.40 22.50
N LYS A 195 38.09 25.96 21.36
CA LYS A 195 37.28 25.69 20.16
C LYS A 195 36.47 24.40 20.35
N ASN A 196 35.14 24.49 20.24
CA ASN A 196 34.23 23.35 20.22
C ASN A 196 34.42 22.38 21.42
N ASN A 197 34.69 22.90 22.62
CA ASN A 197 34.91 22.08 23.80
C ASN A 197 33.57 21.59 24.36
N ILE A 198 33.35 20.27 24.28
CA ILE A 198 32.11 19.61 24.73
C ILE A 198 32.24 19.33 26.22
N ILE A 199 31.30 19.85 27.01
CA ILE A 199 31.30 19.75 28.47
C ILE A 199 29.99 19.10 28.95
N CYS A 200 29.89 18.72 30.22
CA CYS A 200 28.66 18.11 30.76
C CYS A 200 27.44 18.99 30.51
N GLU A 201 27.60 20.31 30.63
CA GLU A 201 26.59 21.35 30.41
C GLU A 201 26.26 21.59 28.93
N THR A 202 26.99 20.96 27.98
CA THR A 202 26.58 20.92 26.57
C THR A 202 25.34 20.02 26.39
N CYS A 203 25.14 19.04 27.27
CA CYS A 203 24.04 18.08 27.20
C CYS A 203 23.08 18.15 28.40
N HIS A 204 23.57 18.50 29.58
CA HIS A 204 22.81 18.49 30.83
C HIS A 204 22.60 19.90 31.41
N THR A 205 21.52 20.10 32.17
CA THR A 205 21.33 21.29 33.00
C THR A 205 20.90 20.92 34.41
N VAL A 206 21.62 21.41 35.42
CA VAL A 206 21.39 21.04 36.83
C VAL A 206 19.99 21.42 37.35
N HIS A 207 19.36 22.42 36.75
CA HIS A 207 18.06 22.98 37.13
C HIS A 207 17.17 23.27 35.91
N GLY A 208 15.93 22.80 35.94
CA GLY A 208 14.84 23.18 35.03
C GLY A 208 14.75 22.36 33.75
N SER A 209 15.47 21.24 33.66
CA SER A 209 15.37 20.30 32.53
C SER A 209 13.98 19.68 32.45
N PRO A 210 13.19 19.90 31.37
CA PRO A 210 11.93 19.18 31.18
C PRO A 210 12.15 17.70 30.78
N ASN A 211 13.37 17.33 30.37
CA ASN A 211 13.70 16.01 29.86
C ASN A 211 14.31 15.08 30.92
N GLU A 212 14.38 13.80 30.59
CA GLU A 212 14.96 12.76 31.42
C GLU A 212 16.46 12.99 31.71
N SER A 213 16.94 12.48 32.85
CA SER A 213 18.36 12.55 33.24
C SER A 213 18.97 13.97 33.19
N PHE A 214 18.15 15.00 33.41
CA PHE A 214 18.54 16.41 33.39
C PHE A 214 19.09 16.90 32.04
N LEU A 215 18.63 16.33 30.91
CA LEU A 215 19.09 16.72 29.57
C LEU A 215 18.41 17.99 29.03
N ILE A 216 19.12 18.83 28.28
CA ILE A 216 18.54 20.02 27.64
C ILE A 216 17.56 19.69 26.49
N GLU A 217 17.71 18.51 25.88
CA GLU A 217 16.84 17.94 24.84
C GLU A 217 16.67 16.44 25.15
N SER A 218 15.55 15.83 24.77
CA SER A 218 15.34 14.40 25.05
C SER A 218 16.23 13.52 24.18
N ALA A 219 16.74 12.44 24.78
CA ALA A 219 17.36 11.34 24.07
C ALA A 219 16.34 10.25 23.68
N ARG A 220 15.11 10.29 24.22
CA ARG A 220 14.06 9.27 23.96
C ARG A 220 13.45 9.33 22.56
N ASN A 221 13.78 10.34 21.77
CA ASN A 221 13.40 10.51 20.36
C ASN A 221 14.65 10.58 19.45
N SER A 222 15.83 10.19 19.96
CA SER A 222 17.15 10.33 19.32
C SER A 222 17.56 11.76 18.91
N ARG A 223 16.77 12.80 19.20
CA ARG A 223 16.96 14.17 18.69
C ARG A 223 18.28 14.76 19.16
N MET A 224 18.54 14.74 20.47
CA MET A 224 19.84 15.12 21.06
C MET A 224 21.04 14.49 20.31
N CYS A 225 20.94 13.22 19.93
CA CYS A 225 22.02 12.53 19.21
C CYS A 225 22.14 13.02 17.76
N LEU A 226 21.00 13.23 17.08
CA LEU A 226 20.95 13.62 15.66
C LEU A 226 21.33 15.08 15.41
N GLU A 227 21.22 15.98 16.39
CA GLU A 227 21.75 17.34 16.25
C GLU A 227 23.27 17.32 15.97
N CYS A 228 24.03 16.49 16.71
CA CYS A 228 25.47 16.31 16.49
C CYS A 228 25.79 15.28 15.40
N HIS A 229 24.99 14.22 15.28
CA HIS A 229 25.19 13.11 14.34
C HIS A 229 24.16 13.14 13.20
N ALA A 230 24.01 14.30 12.55
CA ALA A 230 23.02 14.50 11.48
C ALA A 230 23.20 13.55 10.29
N ASP A 231 24.43 13.10 10.03
CA ASP A 231 24.76 12.10 9.01
C ASP A 231 24.20 10.69 9.31
N LYS A 232 23.70 10.47 10.55
CA LYS A 232 23.01 9.24 10.98
C LYS A 232 21.49 9.35 10.90
N ASN A 233 20.96 10.45 10.37
CA ASN A 233 19.53 10.55 10.09
C ASN A 233 19.16 9.65 8.90
N ILE A 234 18.13 8.82 9.12
CA ILE A 234 17.62 7.88 8.11
C ILE A 234 16.94 8.59 6.93
N PHE A 235 16.59 9.87 7.08
CA PHE A 235 16.13 10.72 5.99
C PHE A 235 17.12 11.86 5.73
N THR A 236 17.33 12.12 4.45
CA THR A 236 17.92 13.36 3.93
C THR A 236 17.01 14.57 4.21
N PRO A 237 17.52 15.82 4.16
CA PRO A 237 16.69 17.03 4.26
C PRO A 237 15.54 17.08 3.24
N GLU A 238 15.74 16.49 2.06
CA GLU A 238 14.76 16.38 0.98
C GLU A 238 13.70 15.28 1.23
N GLY A 239 13.79 14.57 2.36
CA GLY A 239 12.85 13.51 2.75
C GLY A 239 13.11 12.15 2.11
N LYS A 240 14.14 12.00 1.25
CA LYS A 240 14.56 10.69 0.72
C LYS A 240 15.17 9.84 1.84
N ARG A 241 14.78 8.56 1.91
CA ARG A 241 15.34 7.57 2.84
C ARG A 241 16.73 7.10 2.38
N ASN A 242 17.67 7.06 3.32
CA ASN A 242 19.02 6.48 3.16
C ASN A 242 19.00 4.95 3.40
N HIS A 243 19.92 4.20 2.81
CA HIS A 243 19.93 2.73 2.86
C HIS A 243 20.63 2.12 4.09
N PHE A 244 20.22 2.55 5.29
CA PHE A 244 20.69 2.00 6.57
C PHE A 244 19.56 1.77 7.60
N HIS A 245 19.93 1.13 8.72
CA HIS A 245 19.00 0.67 9.75
C HIS A 245 18.09 1.80 10.25
N VAL A 246 16.81 1.46 10.48
CA VAL A 246 15.80 2.42 10.94
C VAL A 246 15.99 2.78 12.43
N ILE A 247 15.78 4.04 12.78
CA ILE A 247 15.64 4.53 14.17
C ILE A 247 14.38 5.37 14.27
N ASN A 248 13.94 5.66 15.49
CA ASN A 248 12.69 6.36 15.82
C ASN A 248 11.44 5.69 15.21
N ALA A 249 11.45 4.36 15.16
CA ALA A 249 10.35 3.54 14.66
C ALA A 249 9.98 2.45 15.67
N VAL A 250 8.68 2.16 15.80
CA VAL A 250 8.17 1.07 16.64
C VAL A 250 8.45 -0.27 15.94
N PRO A 251 9.05 -1.26 16.62
CA PRO A 251 9.20 -2.61 16.10
C PRO A 251 7.86 -3.27 15.76
N GLY A 252 7.67 -3.72 14.52
CA GLY A 252 6.47 -4.42 14.08
C GLY A 252 6.47 -5.91 14.45
N LYS A 253 7.23 -6.73 13.72
CA LYS A 253 7.27 -8.20 13.90
C LYS A 253 8.28 -8.71 14.93
N VAL A 254 9.24 -7.88 15.34
CA VAL A 254 10.28 -8.24 16.30
C VAL A 254 10.05 -7.51 17.63
N LYS A 255 10.45 -8.11 18.75
CA LYS A 255 10.45 -7.45 20.06
C LYS A 255 11.89 -7.28 20.52
N ILE A 256 12.19 -6.14 21.17
CA ILE A 256 13.50 -5.93 21.80
C ILE A 256 13.60 -6.87 23.00
N PRO A 257 14.58 -7.80 23.07
CA PRO A 257 14.65 -8.77 24.14
C PRO A 257 14.91 -8.12 25.51
N ALA A 258 14.31 -8.70 26.56
CA ALA A 258 14.51 -8.24 27.94
C ALA A 258 15.98 -8.24 28.36
N ASP A 259 16.81 -9.14 27.81
CA ASP A 259 18.27 -9.15 28.00
C ASP A 259 18.93 -7.82 27.62
N LEU A 260 18.51 -7.18 26.52
CA LEU A 260 19.05 -5.89 26.09
C LEU A 260 18.62 -4.77 27.04
N ILE A 261 17.35 -4.78 27.46
CA ILE A 261 16.81 -3.80 28.43
C ILE A 261 17.54 -3.92 29.78
N ASN A 262 17.76 -5.15 30.26
CA ASN A 262 18.52 -5.43 31.49
C ASN A 262 19.99 -4.99 31.40
N LYS A 263 20.58 -4.98 30.19
CA LYS A 263 21.93 -4.43 29.92
C LYS A 263 21.97 -2.91 29.77
N GLY A 264 20.82 -2.25 29.84
CA GLY A 264 20.67 -0.79 29.84
C GLY A 264 20.19 -0.19 28.51
N ALA A 265 19.71 -1.00 27.56
CA ALA A 265 19.04 -0.48 26.38
C ALA A 265 17.76 0.27 26.77
N LYS A 266 17.55 1.45 26.17
CA LYS A 266 16.34 2.26 26.36
C LYS A 266 15.50 2.30 25.09
N LEU A 267 14.21 2.53 25.26
CA LEU A 267 13.23 2.70 24.19
C LEU A 267 12.60 4.09 24.24
N GLY A 268 12.03 4.53 23.11
CA GLY A 268 11.23 5.74 23.06
C GLY A 268 9.94 5.66 23.90
N PRO A 269 9.14 6.74 23.96
CA PRO A 269 7.91 6.80 24.75
C PRO A 269 6.90 5.69 24.43
N ASN A 270 6.83 5.26 23.17
CA ASN A 270 5.88 4.27 22.66
C ASN A 270 6.55 2.92 22.32
N GLY A 271 7.79 2.69 22.77
CA GLY A 271 8.55 1.48 22.49
C GLY A 271 9.41 1.54 21.22
N GLU A 272 9.68 2.73 20.68
CA GLU A 272 10.53 2.94 19.51
C GLU A 272 11.98 2.47 19.73
N ILE A 273 12.61 1.94 18.68
CA ILE A 273 14.07 1.77 18.62
C ILE A 273 14.70 3.16 18.46
N ILE A 274 15.62 3.49 19.35
CA ILE A 274 16.34 4.78 19.38
C ILE A 274 17.85 4.54 19.49
N CYS A 275 18.68 5.57 19.38
CA CYS A 275 20.13 5.43 19.53
C CYS A 275 20.51 4.69 20.83
N GLN A 276 19.83 4.99 21.95
CA GLN A 276 20.06 4.34 23.24
C GLN A 276 19.49 2.90 23.36
N THR A 277 18.85 2.36 22.32
CA THR A 277 18.50 0.93 22.26
C THR A 277 19.74 0.07 21.94
N CYS A 278 20.72 0.63 21.24
CA CYS A 278 21.99 -0.03 20.91
C CYS A 278 23.19 0.56 21.67
N HIS A 279 23.17 1.87 21.96
CA HIS A 279 24.27 2.58 22.62
C HIS A 279 24.01 2.88 24.10
N LYS A 280 25.05 2.74 24.93
CA LYS A 280 25.08 3.12 26.33
C LYS A 280 26.06 4.27 26.55
N ILE A 281 25.52 5.48 26.57
CA ILE A 281 26.27 6.75 26.56
C ILE A 281 27.26 6.89 27.73
N HIS A 282 26.92 6.34 28.91
CA HIS A 282 27.78 6.38 30.10
C HIS A 282 27.93 5.00 30.74
N ASN A 283 29.13 4.69 31.23
CA ASN A 283 29.50 3.41 31.84
C ASN A 283 29.14 2.19 30.95
N SER A 284 29.42 2.26 29.65
CA SER A 284 29.47 1.06 28.80
C SER A 284 30.60 0.14 29.26
N THR A 285 30.25 -1.06 29.71
CA THR A 285 31.21 -2.06 30.20
C THR A 285 31.36 -3.27 29.27
N ILE A 286 30.56 -3.33 28.19
CA ILE A 286 30.47 -4.50 27.30
C ILE A 286 31.28 -4.27 26.03
N GLU A 287 31.06 -3.16 25.35
CA GLU A 287 31.93 -2.64 24.29
C GLU A 287 32.14 -1.15 24.56
N THR A 288 33.34 -0.80 25.02
CA THR A 288 33.70 0.56 25.46
C THR A 288 33.93 1.48 24.27
N ASN A 289 34.63 1.01 23.22
CA ASN A 289 35.05 1.83 22.09
C ASN A 289 33.89 2.34 21.24
N LEU A 290 32.86 1.52 21.08
CA LEU A 290 31.63 1.84 20.32
C LEU A 290 30.42 2.13 21.24
N LEU A 291 30.63 2.10 22.56
CA LEU A 291 29.59 2.28 23.57
C LEU A 291 28.36 1.38 23.35
N LEU A 292 28.53 0.12 22.96
CA LEU A 292 27.40 -0.78 22.66
C LEU A 292 26.92 -1.55 23.89
N ILE A 293 25.59 -1.69 24.04
CA ILE A 293 24.92 -2.53 25.06
C ILE A 293 25.13 -4.03 24.85
N LYS A 294 25.64 -4.43 23.67
CA LYS A 294 26.07 -5.79 23.35
C LYS A 294 27.09 -5.72 22.22
N LYS A 295 28.21 -6.43 22.35
CA LYS A 295 29.22 -6.55 21.29
C LYS A 295 28.61 -7.23 20.06
N ASP A 296 28.79 -6.65 18.89
CA ASP A 296 28.46 -7.31 17.63
C ASP A 296 29.64 -8.16 17.17
N ASP A 297 29.50 -9.49 17.26
CA ASP A 297 30.39 -10.43 16.57
C ASP A 297 29.63 -10.98 15.37
N LYS A 298 30.06 -10.58 14.17
CA LYS A 298 29.55 -11.02 12.86
C LYS A 298 28.01 -10.99 12.74
N SER A 299 27.39 -9.86 13.06
CA SER A 299 25.93 -9.65 13.06
C SER A 299 25.15 -10.31 14.21
N GLY A 300 25.82 -10.82 15.24
CA GLY A 300 25.20 -11.33 16.47
C GLY A 300 24.35 -10.31 17.25
N LEU A 301 24.61 -9.01 17.09
CA LEU A 301 23.73 -7.95 17.60
C LEU A 301 22.43 -7.90 16.79
N CYS A 302 22.51 -7.88 15.45
CA CYS A 302 21.35 -7.87 14.56
C CYS A 302 20.43 -9.08 14.81
N LEU A 303 21.02 -10.28 14.88
CA LEU A 303 20.32 -11.54 15.14
C LEU A 303 19.72 -11.64 16.55
N THR A 304 20.01 -10.71 17.46
CA THR A 304 19.35 -10.63 18.77
C THR A 304 17.88 -10.20 18.65
N CYS A 305 17.56 -9.36 17.65
CA CYS A 305 16.19 -8.96 17.34
C CYS A 305 15.65 -9.69 16.09
N HIS A 306 16.51 -9.97 15.11
CA HIS A 306 16.16 -10.56 13.81
C HIS A 306 16.52 -12.05 13.73
N THR A 307 16.06 -12.85 14.70
CA THR A 307 16.35 -14.29 14.78
C THR A 307 15.86 -15.06 13.53
N ASP A 308 14.79 -14.60 12.90
CA ASP A 308 14.23 -15.16 11.67
C ASP A 308 15.09 -14.91 10.42
N LYS A 309 16.15 -14.10 10.51
CA LYS A 309 17.04 -13.78 9.38
C LYS A 309 18.29 -14.64 9.32
N GLN A 310 18.49 -15.54 10.29
CA GLN A 310 19.59 -16.52 10.27
C GLN A 310 19.54 -17.46 9.05
N TYR A 311 18.36 -17.67 8.45
CA TYR A 311 18.17 -18.52 7.27
C TYR A 311 18.97 -18.03 6.04
N LEU A 312 19.38 -16.74 6.03
CA LEU A 312 20.23 -16.14 4.99
C LEU A 312 21.54 -16.92 4.82
N ALA A 313 22.08 -17.50 5.91
CA ALA A 313 23.39 -18.14 5.96
C ALA A 313 23.59 -19.18 4.84
N ASN A 314 22.55 -19.95 4.50
CA ASN A 314 22.65 -21.02 3.50
C ASN A 314 22.07 -20.62 2.13
N THR A 315 22.09 -19.34 1.78
CA THR A 315 21.51 -18.83 0.52
C THR A 315 22.55 -18.15 -0.38
N LYS A 316 22.20 -17.92 -1.66
CA LYS A 316 23.04 -17.17 -2.62
C LYS A 316 23.28 -15.70 -2.23
N HIS A 317 22.50 -15.14 -1.29
CA HIS A 317 22.73 -13.80 -0.74
C HIS A 317 23.73 -13.76 0.43
N ASN A 318 24.14 -14.91 1.00
CA ASN A 318 25.32 -14.93 1.85
C ASN A 318 26.59 -14.79 0.98
N LEU A 319 27.18 -13.59 0.97
CA LEU A 319 28.35 -13.30 0.14
C LEU A 319 29.58 -14.15 0.48
N ASN A 320 29.65 -14.85 1.63
CA ASN A 320 30.72 -15.82 1.87
C ASN A 320 30.75 -16.93 0.79
N HIS A 321 29.62 -17.19 0.14
CA HIS A 321 29.48 -18.23 -0.89
C HIS A 321 29.47 -17.66 -2.32
N SER A 322 28.89 -16.47 -2.52
CA SER A 322 28.70 -15.87 -3.85
C SER A 322 29.76 -14.82 -4.22
N ALA A 323 30.30 -14.05 -3.28
CA ALA A 323 31.30 -13.01 -3.52
C ALA A 323 32.12 -12.70 -2.23
N PRO A 324 33.03 -13.59 -1.79
CA PRO A 324 33.66 -13.48 -0.46
C PRO A 324 34.61 -12.29 -0.32
N ASP A 325 35.29 -11.90 -1.40
CA ASP A 325 36.26 -10.80 -1.44
C ASP A 325 35.60 -9.42 -1.65
N GLU A 326 34.30 -9.41 -1.92
CA GLU A 326 33.53 -8.20 -2.15
C GLU A 326 33.41 -7.35 -0.88
N LYS A 327 33.61 -6.03 -1.04
CA LYS A 327 33.63 -5.07 0.06
C LYS A 327 32.39 -4.18 0.04
N ASN A 328 31.83 -3.94 1.23
CA ASN A 328 30.82 -2.90 1.42
C ASN A 328 31.47 -1.49 1.41
N LEU A 329 30.66 -0.44 1.52
CA LEU A 329 31.13 0.95 1.63
C LEU A 329 31.84 1.28 2.97
N GLU A 330 32.14 0.30 3.83
CA GLU A 330 33.13 0.42 4.91
C GLU A 330 34.51 -0.12 4.53
N GLY A 331 34.68 -0.67 3.33
CA GLY A 331 35.88 -1.41 2.93
C GLY A 331 35.99 -2.80 3.57
N LYS A 332 34.93 -3.28 4.24
CA LYS A 332 34.87 -4.58 4.91
C LYS A 332 34.25 -5.63 4.02
N THR A 333 34.84 -6.81 4.01
CA THR A 333 34.25 -8.04 3.48
C THR A 333 33.19 -8.59 4.44
N VAL A 334 32.36 -9.50 3.93
CA VAL A 334 31.38 -10.26 4.74
C VAL A 334 32.03 -11.04 5.90
N LYS A 335 33.29 -11.46 5.76
CA LYS A 335 34.05 -12.16 6.81
C LYS A 335 34.43 -11.24 7.98
N GLU A 336 34.65 -9.96 7.69
CA GLU A 336 35.06 -8.92 8.64
C GLU A 336 33.85 -8.23 9.30
N GLY A 337 32.79 -7.93 8.52
CA GLY A 337 31.59 -7.25 9.00
C GLY A 337 30.44 -8.17 9.45
N GLY A 338 30.48 -9.47 9.11
CA GLY A 338 29.40 -10.41 9.38
C GLY A 338 28.35 -10.49 8.26
N LEU A 339 27.43 -11.46 8.39
CA LEU A 339 26.49 -11.88 7.34
C LEU A 339 25.58 -10.75 6.84
N CYS A 340 25.15 -9.83 7.71
CA CYS A 340 24.26 -8.74 7.34
C CYS A 340 24.99 -7.55 6.70
N SER A 341 26.27 -7.36 7.02
CA SER A 341 27.07 -6.18 6.65
C SER A 341 27.24 -5.87 5.15
N PRO A 342 27.11 -6.82 4.19
CA PRO A 342 27.21 -6.48 2.77
C PRO A 342 25.96 -5.82 2.19
N CYS A 343 24.84 -5.85 2.92
CA CYS A 343 23.55 -5.32 2.49
C CYS A 343 22.96 -4.31 3.50
N HIS A 344 23.25 -4.48 4.79
CA HIS A 344 22.73 -3.65 5.88
C HIS A 344 23.85 -3.21 6.81
N LEU A 345 23.92 -1.91 7.06
CA LEU A 345 24.77 -1.30 8.08
C LEU A 345 23.91 -0.39 8.98
N PRO A 346 24.32 -0.11 10.23
CA PRO A 346 23.54 0.76 11.12
C PRO A 346 23.60 2.25 10.76
N HIS A 347 24.73 2.72 10.22
CA HIS A 347 25.14 4.14 10.27
C HIS A 347 25.55 4.78 8.93
N LYS A 348 25.41 4.04 7.82
CA LYS A 348 25.60 4.50 6.44
C LYS A 348 25.18 3.38 5.48
N GLU A 349 25.05 3.66 4.19
CA GLU A 349 24.68 2.66 3.20
C GLU A 349 25.74 1.55 3.08
N ALA A 350 25.33 0.29 2.94
CA ALA A 350 26.27 -0.82 2.69
C ALA A 350 26.79 -0.84 1.24
N ARG A 351 25.97 -0.34 0.31
CA ARG A 351 26.19 -0.31 -1.14
C ARG A 351 25.62 0.99 -1.69
N GLN A 352 26.16 1.44 -2.82
CA GLN A 352 25.55 2.53 -3.59
C GLN A 352 24.18 2.08 -4.09
N ALA A 353 23.14 2.87 -3.82
CA ALA A 353 21.78 2.62 -4.31
C ALA A 353 21.74 2.30 -5.81
N GLY A 354 20.92 1.32 -6.18
CA GLY A 354 20.59 1.01 -7.57
C GLY A 354 19.52 1.93 -8.15
N GLU A 355 19.10 1.65 -9.37
CA GLU A 355 17.94 2.28 -10.00
C GLU A 355 16.63 1.67 -9.45
N GLY A 356 15.57 2.48 -9.37
CA GLY A 356 14.26 2.05 -8.87
C GLY A 356 13.46 3.20 -8.25
N SER A 357 12.13 3.08 -8.26
CA SER A 357 11.22 4.04 -7.61
C SER A 357 11.30 3.96 -6.08
N ASP A 358 11.19 2.77 -5.51
CA ASP A 358 11.19 2.55 -4.07
C ASP A 358 12.55 2.11 -3.48
N PHE A 359 12.69 2.30 -2.16
CA PHE A 359 13.87 1.93 -1.36
C PHE A 359 14.28 0.45 -1.49
N THR A 360 13.34 -0.48 -1.58
CA THR A 360 13.63 -1.91 -1.68
C THR A 360 14.15 -2.25 -3.07
N THR A 361 13.51 -1.74 -4.12
CA THR A 361 14.00 -1.91 -5.50
C THR A 361 15.41 -1.32 -5.66
N GLN A 362 15.67 -0.11 -5.13
CA GLN A 362 17.01 0.49 -5.12
C GLN A 362 18.04 -0.39 -4.39
N LEU A 363 17.67 -1.06 -3.29
CA LEU A 363 18.55 -1.99 -2.59
C LEU A 363 18.82 -3.26 -3.41
N CYS A 364 17.81 -3.88 -4.02
CA CYS A 364 17.99 -5.05 -4.89
C CYS A 364 18.88 -4.73 -6.10
N MET A 365 18.57 -3.65 -6.82
CA MET A 365 19.29 -3.20 -8.00
C MET A 365 20.68 -2.63 -7.68
N SER A 366 21.04 -2.43 -6.40
CA SER A 366 22.42 -2.12 -6.01
C SER A 366 23.39 -3.22 -6.46
N CYS A 367 22.99 -4.50 -6.33
CA CYS A 367 23.75 -5.67 -6.76
C CYS A 367 23.30 -6.21 -8.13
N HIS A 368 22.00 -6.24 -8.39
CA HIS A 368 21.39 -6.83 -9.58
C HIS A 368 21.42 -5.88 -10.78
N LYS A 369 22.62 -5.40 -11.13
CA LYS A 369 22.87 -4.56 -12.31
C LYS A 369 24.12 -5.03 -13.06
N LYS A 370 24.22 -4.65 -14.34
CA LYS A 370 25.34 -4.98 -15.22
C LYS A 370 26.66 -4.46 -14.63
N GLY A 371 27.72 -5.28 -14.62
CA GLY A 371 29.01 -4.89 -14.06
C GLY A 371 29.06 -4.90 -12.53
N ASN A 372 28.17 -5.63 -11.85
CA ASN A 372 28.20 -5.81 -10.39
C ASN A 372 28.02 -7.30 -10.01
N ILE A 373 28.21 -7.65 -8.74
CA ILE A 373 28.34 -9.02 -8.22
C ILE A 373 27.19 -9.98 -8.58
N ALA A 374 25.99 -9.47 -8.85
CA ALA A 374 24.82 -10.28 -9.22
C ALA A 374 24.41 -10.11 -10.70
N GLU A 375 25.32 -9.66 -11.57
CA GLU A 375 25.01 -9.40 -13.00
C GLU A 375 24.48 -10.63 -13.76
N LYS A 376 24.83 -11.85 -13.33
CA LYS A 376 24.34 -13.12 -13.90
C LYS A 376 22.92 -13.49 -13.45
N ALA A 377 22.36 -12.73 -12.52
CA ALA A 377 21.04 -12.92 -11.93
C ALA A 377 20.22 -11.61 -11.93
N ILE A 378 20.49 -10.69 -12.86
CA ILE A 378 19.66 -9.50 -13.06
C ILE A 378 18.25 -9.98 -13.41
N PRO A 379 17.19 -9.54 -12.70
CA PRO A 379 15.84 -9.86 -13.09
C PRO A 379 15.57 -9.24 -14.46
N ALA A 380 15.04 -10.04 -15.39
CA ALA A 380 14.53 -9.48 -16.64
C ALA A 380 13.41 -8.47 -16.33
N ASP A 381 13.32 -7.43 -17.16
CA ASP A 381 12.51 -6.21 -16.97
C ASP A 381 11.17 -6.49 -16.25
N TYR A 382 11.01 -5.96 -15.04
CA TYR A 382 9.87 -6.29 -14.20
C TYR A 382 8.65 -5.49 -14.65
N LYS A 383 7.61 -6.18 -15.14
CA LYS A 383 6.40 -5.53 -15.65
C LYS A 383 5.28 -5.43 -14.60
N HIS A 384 5.35 -6.19 -13.51
CA HIS A 384 4.40 -6.04 -12.41
C HIS A 384 4.67 -4.71 -11.67
N PRO A 385 3.64 -3.89 -11.39
CA PRO A 385 3.81 -2.64 -10.66
C PRO A 385 4.51 -2.81 -9.31
N VAL A 386 5.40 -1.87 -9.01
CA VAL A 386 6.04 -1.63 -7.72
C VAL A 386 5.93 -0.15 -7.37
N ASP A 387 6.10 0.19 -6.09
CA ASP A 387 5.83 1.51 -5.52
C ASP A 387 4.38 2.00 -5.70
N VAL A 388 3.43 1.07 -5.79
CA VAL A 388 1.99 1.34 -5.83
C VAL A 388 1.29 0.78 -4.61
N ASN A 389 0.34 1.52 -4.04
CA ASN A 389 -0.53 1.00 -2.98
C ASN A 389 -1.70 0.24 -3.63
N PRO A 390 -1.90 -1.06 -3.33
CA PRO A 390 -2.90 -1.90 -3.99
C PRO A 390 -4.35 -1.56 -3.62
N PHE A 391 -4.56 -0.64 -2.66
CA PHE A 391 -5.87 -0.21 -2.17
C PHE A 391 -6.10 1.31 -2.31
N ALA A 392 -5.27 2.03 -3.08
CA ALA A 392 -5.45 3.46 -3.32
C ALA A 392 -6.60 3.72 -4.32
N ILE A 393 -7.74 4.16 -3.82
CA ILE A 393 -9.00 4.28 -4.60
C ILE A 393 -8.93 5.38 -5.68
N ASP A 394 -8.07 6.38 -5.50
CA ASP A 394 -8.05 7.61 -6.33
C ASP A 394 -7.30 7.47 -7.67
N ASN A 395 -6.65 6.33 -7.94
CA ASN A 395 -5.99 6.09 -9.22
C ASN A 395 -6.92 5.28 -10.16
N PRO A 396 -7.47 5.86 -11.24
CA PRO A 396 -8.37 5.17 -12.17
C PRO A 396 -7.68 4.08 -13.01
N ASP A 397 -6.38 3.86 -12.82
CA ASP A 397 -5.63 2.77 -13.45
C ASP A 397 -6.10 1.40 -12.92
N ILE A 398 -6.85 0.72 -13.78
CA ILE A 398 -7.58 -0.55 -13.60
C ILE A 398 -6.76 -1.70 -12.99
N LEU A 399 -5.43 -1.60 -12.95
CA LEU A 399 -4.56 -2.46 -12.16
C LEU A 399 -5.10 -2.69 -10.74
N LEU A 400 -5.60 -1.65 -10.07
CA LEU A 400 -6.13 -1.73 -8.70
C LEU A 400 -7.51 -2.41 -8.60
N THR A 401 -8.27 -2.50 -9.70
CA THR A 401 -9.57 -3.22 -9.74
C THR A 401 -9.43 -4.73 -9.87
N THR A 402 -8.19 -5.24 -10.03
CA THR A 402 -7.90 -6.67 -10.14
C THR A 402 -7.65 -7.35 -8.78
N ILE A 403 -7.56 -6.57 -7.70
CA ILE A 403 -7.41 -7.07 -6.33
C ILE A 403 -8.76 -7.60 -5.85
N GLY A 404 -8.83 -8.90 -5.54
CA GLY A 404 -10.04 -9.59 -5.11
C GLY A 404 -10.12 -9.89 -3.61
N VAL A 405 -9.16 -9.37 -2.83
CA VAL A 405 -9.10 -9.47 -1.37
C VAL A 405 -9.38 -8.12 -0.73
N LYS A 406 -9.88 -8.11 0.51
CA LYS A 406 -9.88 -6.89 1.31
C LYS A 406 -8.49 -6.61 1.88
N LYS A 407 -8.26 -5.36 2.25
CA LYS A 407 -7.01 -4.89 2.84
C LYS A 407 -6.60 -5.67 4.09
N GLU A 408 -7.58 -6.00 4.94
CA GLU A 408 -7.40 -6.74 6.19
C GLU A 408 -7.15 -8.23 5.98
N GLU A 409 -7.43 -8.75 4.77
CA GLU A 409 -7.29 -10.16 4.39
C GLU A 409 -5.92 -10.45 3.73
N LEU A 410 -5.18 -9.41 3.30
CA LEU A 410 -3.88 -9.52 2.62
C LEU A 410 -2.77 -9.97 3.59
N LYS A 411 -2.15 -11.13 3.34
CA LYS A 411 -1.04 -11.64 4.17
C LYS A 411 0.35 -11.25 3.68
N LEU A 412 0.47 -10.81 2.42
CA LEU A 412 1.74 -10.33 1.88
C LEU A 412 2.10 -8.97 2.47
N PRO A 413 3.39 -8.73 2.81
CA PRO A 413 3.79 -7.46 3.39
C PRO A 413 3.81 -6.34 2.34
N LEU A 414 3.10 -5.27 2.62
CA LEU A 414 3.30 -3.96 1.99
C LEU A 414 4.28 -3.14 2.84
N PHE A 415 4.95 -2.16 2.24
CA PHE A 415 6.03 -1.41 2.88
C PHE A 415 5.79 0.09 2.83
N ASN A 416 5.99 0.80 3.95
CA ASN A 416 5.91 2.25 3.99
C ASN A 416 7.25 2.92 3.67
N LYS A 417 7.29 4.26 3.65
CA LYS A 417 8.49 5.07 3.37
C LYS A 417 9.71 4.81 4.28
N TYR A 418 9.53 4.11 5.41
CA TYR A 418 10.63 3.69 6.30
C TYR A 418 11.24 2.33 5.90
N GLY A 419 10.70 1.67 4.87
CA GLY A 419 11.01 0.26 4.56
C GLY A 419 10.46 -0.71 5.61
N ALA A 420 9.55 -0.25 6.47
CA ALA A 420 8.90 -1.06 7.48
C ALA A 420 7.60 -1.66 6.92
N GLN A 421 7.21 -2.84 7.42
CA GLN A 421 5.96 -3.48 7.00
C GLN A 421 4.76 -2.71 7.56
N ASP A 422 3.84 -2.34 6.67
CA ASP A 422 2.71 -1.47 6.95
C ASP A 422 1.56 -1.82 6.00
N ILE A 423 0.36 -2.07 6.52
CA ILE A 423 -0.83 -2.41 5.71
C ILE A 423 -1.29 -1.25 4.80
N ASN A 424 -0.78 -0.03 5.02
CA ASN A 424 -1.00 1.15 4.20
C ASN A 424 0.15 1.40 3.21
N GLY A 425 1.16 0.53 3.17
CA GLY A 425 2.33 0.66 2.33
C GLY A 425 2.09 0.41 0.84
N THR A 426 3.18 0.42 0.08
CA THR A 426 3.23 0.06 -1.35
C THR A 426 3.72 -1.37 -1.55
N VAL A 427 3.38 -1.95 -2.71
CA VAL A 427 3.98 -3.19 -3.23
C VAL A 427 5.42 -2.89 -3.64
N THR A 428 6.37 -3.72 -3.21
CA THR A 428 7.78 -3.64 -3.63
C THR A 428 8.31 -5.03 -3.99
N CYS A 429 9.55 -5.15 -4.45
CA CYS A 429 10.18 -6.47 -4.64
C CYS A 429 10.10 -7.35 -3.37
N ALA A 430 10.17 -6.76 -2.17
CA ALA A 430 10.07 -7.49 -0.91
C ALA A 430 8.64 -7.90 -0.51
N THR A 431 7.61 -7.49 -1.26
CA THR A 431 6.25 -8.01 -1.12
C THR A 431 6.16 -9.44 -1.66
N CYS A 432 6.83 -9.71 -2.78
CA CYS A 432 6.88 -11.04 -3.39
C CYS A 432 8.06 -11.89 -2.90
N HIS A 433 9.22 -11.28 -2.65
CA HIS A 433 10.43 -11.99 -2.21
C HIS A 433 10.79 -11.74 -0.74
N ASP A 434 11.40 -12.73 -0.07
CA ASP A 434 12.18 -12.52 1.15
C ASP A 434 13.67 -12.81 0.86
N PRO A 435 14.53 -11.79 0.74
CA PRO A 435 15.93 -12.00 0.35
C PRO A 435 16.74 -12.83 1.37
N HIS A 436 16.17 -13.13 2.55
CA HIS A 436 16.81 -13.93 3.61
C HIS A 436 16.47 -15.42 3.56
N ARG A 437 15.58 -15.87 2.66
CA ARG A 437 15.07 -17.25 2.69
C ARG A 437 14.83 -17.78 1.28
N TRP A 438 15.45 -18.91 0.92
CA TRP A 438 15.40 -19.44 -0.45
C TRP A 438 14.01 -19.97 -0.87
N ARG A 439 13.29 -20.60 0.06
CA ARG A 439 11.94 -21.16 -0.14
C ARG A 439 10.97 -20.65 0.92
N SER A 440 9.68 -20.60 0.60
CA SER A 440 8.63 -20.19 1.57
C SER A 440 8.27 -21.26 2.60
N ASP A 441 8.54 -22.54 2.32
CA ASP A 441 8.14 -23.70 3.10
C ASP A 441 9.26 -24.20 4.05
N SER A 442 10.52 -24.23 3.60
CA SER A 442 11.68 -24.65 4.39
C SER A 442 12.50 -23.49 4.94
N THR A 443 13.04 -23.64 6.15
CA THR A 443 14.05 -22.73 6.74
C THR A 443 15.47 -23.05 6.27
N GLU A 444 15.64 -24.18 5.61
CA GLU A 444 16.91 -24.60 5.00
C GLU A 444 17.13 -23.80 3.70
N GLY A 445 18.35 -23.29 3.54
CA GLY A 445 18.80 -22.68 2.30
C GLY A 445 19.57 -23.68 1.46
N GLU A 446 19.58 -23.46 0.14
CA GLU A 446 20.21 -24.35 -0.83
C GLU A 446 21.50 -23.73 -1.38
N ILE A 447 22.65 -24.19 -0.88
CA ILE A 447 23.97 -23.74 -1.33
C ILE A 447 24.47 -24.63 -2.48
N ASN A 448 23.90 -24.43 -3.67
CA ASN A 448 24.49 -24.96 -4.90
C ASN A 448 24.48 -23.88 -6.00
N LYS A 449 25.62 -23.71 -6.68
CA LYS A 449 25.78 -22.74 -7.77
C LYS A 449 24.85 -23.07 -8.93
N ASP A 450 24.64 -24.35 -9.19
CA ASP A 450 23.96 -24.87 -10.38
C ASP A 450 22.43 -24.96 -10.23
N VAL A 451 21.89 -24.84 -9.00
CA VAL A 451 20.44 -24.83 -8.79
C VAL A 451 19.84 -23.54 -9.33
N LYS A 452 19.13 -23.66 -10.45
CA LYS A 452 18.30 -22.59 -11.01
C LYS A 452 17.01 -22.49 -10.19
N GLY A 453 16.64 -21.28 -9.81
CA GLY A 453 15.35 -21.03 -9.15
C GLY A 453 14.17 -21.21 -10.11
N ASP A 454 13.04 -21.62 -9.55
CA ASP A 454 11.78 -21.88 -10.22
C ASP A 454 10.63 -21.06 -9.59
N HIS A 455 9.39 -21.43 -9.90
CA HIS A 455 8.16 -20.84 -9.38
C HIS A 455 7.84 -21.20 -7.90
N THR A 456 8.60 -22.11 -7.28
CA THR A 456 8.44 -22.52 -5.85
C THR A 456 9.56 -22.00 -4.94
N THR A 457 10.70 -21.63 -5.52
CA THR A 457 11.94 -21.24 -4.84
C THR A 457 12.24 -19.75 -5.08
N SER A 458 13.42 -19.38 -5.60
CA SER A 458 13.73 -18.01 -6.05
C SER A 458 13.50 -16.90 -5.00
N PHE A 459 13.69 -17.21 -3.72
CA PHE A 459 13.40 -16.32 -2.58
C PHE A 459 11.92 -15.89 -2.45
N LEU A 460 10.97 -16.58 -3.07
CA LEU A 460 9.56 -16.20 -3.01
C LEU A 460 8.99 -16.38 -1.58
N ARG A 461 8.12 -15.45 -1.17
CA ARG A 461 7.37 -15.54 0.11
C ARG A 461 6.33 -16.66 0.12
N ARG A 462 5.96 -17.13 -1.07
CA ARG A 462 5.06 -18.25 -1.32
C ARG A 462 5.30 -18.80 -2.72
N SER A 463 5.06 -20.08 -2.95
CA SER A 463 5.00 -20.65 -4.30
C SER A 463 4.02 -19.86 -5.18
N SER A 464 4.36 -19.71 -6.46
CA SER A 464 3.38 -19.42 -7.51
C SER A 464 2.66 -20.73 -7.85
N PRO A 465 1.33 -20.72 -8.08
CA PRO A 465 0.49 -19.54 -8.22
C PRO A 465 -0.06 -18.99 -6.89
N GLU A 466 0.09 -19.65 -5.74
CA GLU A 466 -0.54 -19.21 -4.48
C GLU A 466 -0.09 -17.81 -4.01
N LEU A 467 1.10 -17.37 -4.39
CA LEU A 467 1.58 -15.99 -4.20
C LEU A 467 0.64 -14.97 -4.85
N CYS A 468 0.18 -15.26 -6.07
CA CYS A 468 -0.74 -14.41 -6.81
C CYS A 468 -2.15 -14.45 -6.22
N SER A 469 -2.56 -15.56 -5.58
CA SER A 469 -3.91 -15.69 -5.00
C SER A 469 -4.14 -14.79 -3.78
N GLU A 470 -3.08 -14.40 -3.08
CA GLU A 470 -3.15 -13.45 -1.96
C GLU A 470 -3.58 -12.03 -2.39
N CYS A 471 -3.52 -11.71 -3.69
CA CYS A 471 -4.07 -10.48 -4.26
C CYS A 471 -5.24 -10.75 -5.23
N HIS A 472 -5.11 -11.78 -6.08
CA HIS A 472 -5.98 -12.04 -7.23
C HIS A 472 -6.81 -13.34 -7.08
N ASN A 473 -7.21 -13.71 -5.87
CA ASN A 473 -8.03 -14.90 -5.55
C ASN A 473 -9.18 -15.17 -6.54
N THR A 474 -9.89 -14.15 -7.03
CA THR A 474 -11.02 -14.27 -7.98
C THR A 474 -10.63 -14.77 -9.37
N LYS A 475 -9.33 -14.76 -9.71
CA LYS A 475 -8.80 -15.21 -11.00
C LYS A 475 -8.41 -16.69 -11.02
N PHE A 476 -8.46 -17.37 -9.87
CA PHE A 476 -8.10 -18.79 -9.75
C PHE A 476 -9.16 -19.75 -10.28
N ALA A 477 -10.35 -19.27 -10.62
CA ALA A 477 -11.38 -20.04 -11.33
C ALA A 477 -11.01 -20.36 -12.80
N ILE A 478 -9.80 -19.97 -13.25
CA ILE A 478 -9.17 -20.46 -14.47
C ILE A 478 -8.67 -21.92 -14.32
N ALA A 479 -8.30 -22.34 -13.11
CA ALA A 479 -7.89 -23.71 -12.84
C ALA A 479 -9.02 -24.68 -13.20
N ASN A 480 -8.67 -25.89 -13.64
CA ASN A 480 -9.61 -26.93 -14.03
C ASN A 480 -10.53 -26.58 -15.23
N SER A 481 -10.31 -25.46 -15.93
CA SER A 481 -11.11 -24.99 -17.08
C SER A 481 -10.43 -25.25 -18.44
N LYS A 482 -11.06 -24.85 -19.56
CA LYS A 482 -10.42 -24.90 -20.91
C LYS A 482 -9.27 -23.91 -21.12
N HIS A 483 -9.01 -22.99 -20.19
CA HIS A 483 -7.81 -22.16 -20.17
C HIS A 483 -6.76 -22.64 -19.16
N ASP A 484 -7.00 -23.76 -18.48
CA ASP A 484 -5.97 -24.46 -17.71
C ASP A 484 -5.03 -25.20 -18.68
N ILE A 485 -3.93 -24.53 -19.05
CA ILE A 485 -2.99 -25.02 -20.07
C ILE A 485 -2.35 -26.35 -19.66
N GLU A 486 -2.24 -26.66 -18.37
CA GLU A 486 -1.70 -27.93 -17.86
C GLU A 486 -2.56 -29.11 -18.31
N LYS A 487 -3.87 -28.89 -18.44
CA LYS A 487 -4.82 -29.92 -18.86
C LYS A 487 -5.04 -29.97 -20.36
N VAL A 488 -5.03 -28.83 -21.04
CA VAL A 488 -5.39 -28.76 -22.47
C VAL A 488 -4.19 -28.80 -23.41
N ALA A 489 -3.01 -28.36 -22.98
CA ALA A 489 -1.79 -28.31 -23.78
C ALA A 489 -0.50 -28.19 -22.92
N PRO A 490 -0.15 -29.18 -22.09
CA PRO A 490 0.96 -29.08 -21.12
C PRO A 490 2.34 -28.82 -21.75
N GLU A 491 2.54 -29.24 -23.00
CA GLU A 491 3.78 -29.04 -23.77
C GLU A 491 3.93 -27.61 -24.34
N GLU A 492 2.89 -26.78 -24.26
CA GLU A 492 2.96 -25.39 -24.73
C GLU A 492 3.85 -24.53 -23.83
N LYS A 493 4.64 -23.66 -24.49
CA LYS A 493 5.61 -22.80 -23.83
C LYS A 493 5.22 -21.33 -23.88
N ASN A 494 5.57 -20.58 -22.84
CA ASN A 494 5.55 -19.11 -22.91
C ASN A 494 6.66 -18.61 -23.85
N TYR A 495 6.69 -17.32 -24.19
CA TYR A 495 7.68 -16.81 -25.17
C TYR A 495 9.13 -16.77 -24.66
N ILE A 496 9.36 -17.08 -23.38
CA ILE A 496 10.71 -17.28 -22.79
C ILE A 496 11.04 -18.77 -22.61
N ASP A 497 10.39 -19.63 -23.42
CA ASP A 497 10.60 -21.07 -23.58
C ASP A 497 10.31 -21.96 -22.35
N GLN A 498 9.57 -21.45 -21.36
CA GLN A 498 9.11 -22.22 -20.20
C GLN A 498 7.77 -22.89 -20.45
N THR A 499 7.66 -24.17 -20.06
CA THR A 499 6.40 -24.91 -19.94
C THR A 499 5.58 -24.45 -18.73
N ILE A 500 4.33 -24.92 -18.61
CA ILE A 500 3.52 -24.71 -17.41
C ILE A 500 4.11 -25.39 -16.17
N ALA A 501 4.76 -26.55 -16.30
CA ALA A 501 5.45 -27.21 -15.19
C ALA A 501 6.63 -26.39 -14.65
N GLU A 502 7.24 -25.53 -15.47
CA GLU A 502 8.33 -24.64 -15.06
C GLU A 502 7.83 -23.30 -14.51
N SER A 503 6.70 -22.78 -15.03
CA SER A 503 6.21 -21.41 -14.79
C SER A 503 4.95 -21.30 -13.92
N GLY A 504 4.25 -22.41 -13.67
CA GLY A 504 3.00 -22.49 -12.92
C GLY A 504 1.76 -22.05 -13.73
N LEU A 505 0.57 -22.31 -13.17
CA LEU A 505 -0.75 -22.07 -13.81
C LEU A 505 -0.89 -20.72 -14.53
N CYS A 506 -0.38 -19.64 -13.93
CA CYS A 506 -0.45 -18.29 -14.50
C CYS A 506 0.72 -17.99 -15.45
N GLY A 507 1.86 -18.66 -15.31
CA GLY A 507 3.15 -18.31 -15.93
C GLY A 507 3.23 -18.51 -17.45
N VAL A 508 2.30 -19.27 -18.03
CA VAL A 508 2.14 -19.38 -19.49
C VAL A 508 1.58 -18.07 -20.09
N CYS A 509 0.74 -17.35 -19.34
CA CYS A 509 0.02 -16.17 -19.80
C CYS A 509 0.51 -14.86 -19.16
N HIS A 510 1.12 -14.92 -17.97
CA HIS A 510 1.55 -13.76 -17.19
C HIS A 510 2.99 -13.96 -16.68
N ILE A 511 3.93 -13.18 -17.22
CA ILE A 511 5.35 -13.21 -16.90
C ILE A 511 5.72 -11.93 -16.14
N ILE A 512 6.09 -12.05 -14.87
CA ILE A 512 6.46 -10.92 -14.01
C ILE A 512 7.79 -10.29 -14.45
N HIS A 513 8.78 -11.12 -14.77
CA HIS A 513 10.15 -10.72 -15.12
C HIS A 513 10.43 -10.98 -16.61
N GLY A 514 10.62 -9.92 -17.37
CA GLY A 514 10.87 -9.96 -18.80
C GLY A 514 9.62 -10.18 -19.65
N GLY A 515 8.42 -9.98 -19.09
CA GLY A 515 7.12 -10.05 -19.76
C GLY A 515 6.84 -8.86 -20.71
N GLN A 516 5.74 -8.95 -21.47
CA GLN A 516 5.28 -7.83 -22.32
C GLN A 516 4.48 -6.81 -21.50
N GLU A 517 4.47 -5.54 -21.94
CA GLU A 517 3.94 -4.40 -21.16
C GLU A 517 2.46 -4.55 -20.77
N SER A 518 1.58 -4.80 -21.74
CA SER A 518 0.16 -5.00 -21.45
C SER A 518 -0.06 -6.38 -20.82
N TYR A 519 -0.74 -6.43 -19.67
CA TYR A 519 -1.15 -7.65 -18.97
C TYR A 519 -0.03 -8.63 -18.58
N LEU A 520 1.23 -8.19 -18.50
CA LEU A 520 2.38 -9.08 -18.27
C LEU A 520 2.50 -10.19 -19.34
N TRP A 521 2.00 -9.94 -20.55
CA TRP A 521 1.56 -11.02 -21.45
C TRP A 521 2.68 -12.01 -21.83
N GLY A 522 2.43 -13.30 -21.59
CA GLY A 522 3.39 -14.40 -21.69
C GLY A 522 3.43 -15.14 -23.04
N ARG A 523 2.63 -14.73 -24.03
CA ARG A 523 2.61 -15.36 -25.37
C ARG A 523 3.11 -14.41 -26.45
N LYS A 524 3.69 -14.97 -27.51
CA LYS A 524 4.15 -14.19 -28.67
C LYS A 524 2.95 -13.62 -29.42
N MET A 525 2.90 -12.31 -29.60
CA MET A 525 1.86 -11.64 -30.38
C MET A 525 2.04 -11.96 -31.87
N THR A 526 1.10 -12.73 -32.44
CA THR A 526 1.12 -13.17 -33.84
C THR A 526 0.28 -12.29 -34.76
N THR A 527 -0.67 -11.54 -34.20
CA THR A 527 -1.55 -10.60 -34.91
C THR A 527 -1.20 -9.16 -34.56
N LYS A 528 -1.58 -8.23 -35.43
CA LYS A 528 -1.44 -6.78 -35.25
C LYS A 528 -2.70 -6.08 -35.76
N SER A 529 -3.83 -6.29 -35.10
CA SER A 529 -5.08 -5.58 -35.40
C SER A 529 -5.02 -4.09 -35.04
N GLY A 530 -4.02 -3.68 -34.25
CA GLY A 530 -3.89 -2.33 -33.70
C GLY A 530 -4.64 -2.14 -32.38
N PHE A 531 -5.30 -3.19 -31.88
CA PHE A 531 -6.03 -3.22 -30.61
C PHE A 531 -5.52 -4.37 -29.76
N VAL A 532 -4.65 -4.07 -28.78
CA VAL A 532 -3.97 -5.10 -27.97
C VAL A 532 -4.97 -6.06 -27.32
N ALA A 533 -6.08 -5.57 -26.77
CA ALA A 533 -7.09 -6.41 -26.11
C ALA A 533 -7.66 -7.55 -26.99
N MET A 534 -7.70 -7.36 -28.32
CA MET A 534 -8.07 -8.36 -29.31
C MET A 534 -6.89 -9.28 -29.65
N ASP A 535 -5.71 -8.68 -29.90
CA ASP A 535 -4.50 -9.40 -30.31
C ASP A 535 -4.03 -10.42 -29.25
N LEU A 536 -4.30 -10.19 -27.96
CA LEU A 536 -4.04 -11.14 -26.87
C LEU A 536 -4.79 -12.46 -27.11
N CYS A 537 -6.10 -12.39 -27.36
CA CYS A 537 -6.93 -13.57 -27.59
C CYS A 537 -6.55 -14.31 -28.88
N THR A 538 -6.36 -13.57 -29.98
CA THR A 538 -6.02 -14.16 -31.29
C THR A 538 -4.60 -14.71 -31.36
N SER A 539 -3.71 -14.36 -30.43
CA SER A 539 -2.37 -14.99 -30.31
C SER A 539 -2.45 -16.51 -30.10
N CYS A 540 -3.51 -17.00 -29.44
CA CYS A 540 -3.79 -18.43 -29.26
C CYS A 540 -4.98 -18.92 -30.11
N HIS A 541 -6.01 -18.11 -30.28
CA HIS A 541 -7.21 -18.42 -31.08
C HIS A 541 -7.01 -18.04 -32.56
N ASN A 542 -6.12 -18.77 -33.24
CA ASN A 542 -5.91 -18.70 -34.69
C ASN A 542 -5.64 -20.10 -35.26
N ASP A 543 -5.72 -20.26 -36.58
CA ASP A 543 -5.63 -21.57 -37.27
C ASP A 543 -4.36 -22.38 -36.97
N LYS A 544 -3.29 -21.73 -36.50
CA LYS A 544 -2.00 -22.35 -36.15
C LYS A 544 -1.67 -22.28 -34.66
N GLY A 545 -2.54 -21.71 -33.84
CA GLY A 545 -2.35 -21.58 -32.39
C GLY A 545 -2.86 -22.81 -31.62
N MET A 546 -2.51 -22.88 -30.33
CA MET A 546 -2.98 -23.94 -29.42
C MET A 546 -4.52 -24.09 -29.39
N ALA A 547 -5.25 -22.98 -29.60
CA ALA A 547 -6.71 -22.94 -29.60
C ALA A 547 -7.31 -22.94 -31.03
N SER A 548 -6.59 -23.49 -32.01
CA SER A 548 -7.03 -23.65 -33.42
C SER A 548 -8.38 -24.37 -33.59
N LYS A 549 -8.77 -25.22 -32.64
CA LYS A 549 -10.10 -25.87 -32.60
C LYS A 549 -11.25 -24.92 -32.21
N LYS A 550 -10.95 -23.71 -31.74
CA LYS A 550 -11.89 -22.71 -31.20
C LYS A 550 -11.63 -21.30 -31.78
N VAL A 551 -11.44 -21.22 -33.09
CA VAL A 551 -11.26 -19.96 -33.83
C VAL A 551 -12.62 -19.36 -34.19
N ILE A 552 -12.78 -18.05 -33.97
CA ILE A 552 -13.89 -17.27 -34.53
C ILE A 552 -13.46 -16.84 -35.94
N LYS A 553 -14.13 -17.35 -36.98
CA LYS A 553 -13.85 -16.98 -38.37
C LYS A 553 -14.47 -15.63 -38.72
N GLU A 554 -15.65 -15.36 -38.17
CA GLU A 554 -16.38 -14.13 -38.44
C GLU A 554 -17.04 -13.58 -37.17
N HIS A 555 -16.62 -12.40 -36.74
CA HIS A 555 -17.30 -11.59 -35.74
C HIS A 555 -18.62 -11.09 -36.35
N SER A 556 -19.73 -11.74 -36.01
CA SER A 556 -21.03 -11.38 -36.59
C SER A 556 -21.64 -10.21 -35.82
N HIS A 557 -21.54 -10.24 -34.49
CA HIS A 557 -21.68 -9.03 -33.68
C HIS A 557 -20.43 -8.15 -33.82
N PRO A 558 -20.57 -6.81 -33.93
CA PRO A 558 -19.44 -5.91 -34.08
C PRO A 558 -18.52 -5.89 -32.84
N VAL A 559 -17.22 -5.76 -33.12
CA VAL A 559 -16.11 -5.54 -32.18
C VAL A 559 -15.27 -4.34 -32.66
N ASN A 560 -14.40 -3.80 -31.82
CA ASN A 560 -13.64 -2.56 -32.07
C ASN A 560 -14.53 -1.34 -32.37
N VAL A 561 -15.74 -1.30 -31.80
CA VAL A 561 -16.67 -0.15 -31.88
C VAL A 561 -16.99 0.37 -30.48
N SER A 562 -17.22 1.68 -30.36
CA SER A 562 -17.64 2.31 -29.10
C SER A 562 -19.16 2.21 -28.91
N PRO A 563 -19.65 1.73 -27.74
CA PRO A 563 -21.08 1.77 -27.43
C PRO A 563 -21.63 3.20 -27.31
N SER A 564 -20.84 4.15 -26.79
CA SER A 564 -21.30 5.53 -26.56
C SER A 564 -21.57 6.28 -27.87
N GLU A 565 -20.76 6.04 -28.91
CA GLU A 565 -21.01 6.52 -30.27
C GLU A 565 -22.33 5.97 -30.86
N LYS A 566 -22.77 4.79 -30.40
CA LYS A 566 -24.08 4.20 -30.75
C LYS A 566 -25.20 4.61 -29.79
N ARG A 567 -24.96 5.59 -28.90
CA ARG A 567 -25.87 6.05 -27.85
C ARG A 567 -26.26 4.94 -26.84
N LEU A 568 -25.39 3.95 -26.65
CA LEU A 568 -25.57 2.88 -25.68
C LEU A 568 -24.72 3.15 -24.43
N SER A 569 -25.27 2.83 -23.26
CA SER A 569 -24.53 2.80 -21.99
C SER A 569 -24.22 1.35 -21.60
N THR A 570 -23.03 1.08 -21.06
CA THR A 570 -22.65 -0.26 -20.58
C THR A 570 -21.96 -0.17 -19.21
N THR A 571 -22.01 -1.27 -18.45
CA THR A 571 -21.17 -1.47 -17.25
C THR A 571 -20.09 -2.53 -17.48
N LEU A 572 -19.99 -3.08 -18.69
CA LEU A 572 -18.93 -4.01 -19.10
C LEU A 572 -17.64 -3.23 -19.40
N PRO A 573 -16.46 -3.86 -19.25
CA PRO A 573 -15.19 -3.19 -19.54
C PRO A 573 -15.03 -2.93 -21.04
N LEU A 574 -14.70 -1.68 -21.38
CA LEU A 574 -14.30 -1.25 -22.72
C LEU A 574 -12.80 -0.92 -22.69
N PHE A 575 -12.13 -1.01 -23.84
CA PHE A 575 -10.65 -0.99 -23.90
C PHE A 575 -10.13 0.04 -24.91
N ASP A 576 -9.02 0.68 -24.59
CA ASP A 576 -8.25 1.50 -25.52
C ASP A 576 -7.39 0.62 -26.46
N LYS A 577 -6.70 1.27 -27.41
CA LYS A 577 -5.79 0.61 -28.36
C LYS A 577 -4.65 -0.19 -27.69
N ASN A 578 -4.21 0.22 -26.51
CA ASN A 578 -3.14 -0.43 -25.74
C ASN A 578 -3.66 -1.58 -24.87
N GLY A 579 -4.99 -1.77 -24.83
CA GLY A 579 -5.67 -2.75 -23.99
C GLY A 579 -5.93 -2.26 -22.56
N LYS A 580 -5.70 -0.99 -22.24
CA LYS A 580 -6.10 -0.42 -20.94
C LYS A 580 -7.61 -0.20 -20.95
N VAL A 581 -8.30 -0.50 -19.85
CA VAL A 581 -9.74 -0.22 -19.76
C VAL A 581 -9.98 1.30 -19.74
N SER A 582 -11.03 1.75 -20.44
CA SER A 582 -11.41 3.17 -20.56
C SER A 582 -12.92 3.24 -20.79
N LYS A 583 -13.60 4.26 -20.25
CA LYS A 583 -15.06 4.44 -20.48
C LYS A 583 -15.37 4.87 -21.92
N GLU A 584 -14.39 5.48 -22.56
CA GLU A 584 -14.37 5.98 -23.94
C GLU A 584 -13.80 4.94 -24.92
N GLY A 585 -13.41 3.76 -24.41
CA GLY A 585 -12.84 2.66 -25.19
C GLY A 585 -13.84 1.94 -26.10
N VAL A 586 -13.33 0.95 -26.82
CA VAL A 586 -14.12 0.10 -27.72
C VAL A 586 -14.43 -1.26 -27.10
N MET A 587 -15.46 -1.94 -27.61
CA MET A 587 -15.74 -3.33 -27.26
C MET A 587 -14.69 -4.28 -27.85
N ALA A 588 -14.18 -5.20 -27.04
CA ALA A 588 -13.28 -6.27 -27.44
C ALA A 588 -13.83 -7.64 -26.98
N CYS A 589 -13.19 -8.76 -27.35
CA CYS A 589 -13.57 -10.09 -26.84
C CYS A 589 -13.70 -10.11 -25.31
N GLN A 590 -12.79 -9.40 -24.62
CA GLN A 590 -12.76 -9.29 -23.15
C GLN A 590 -13.88 -8.41 -22.56
N THR A 591 -14.70 -7.73 -23.37
CA THR A 591 -15.88 -7.00 -22.90
C THR A 591 -16.98 -7.99 -22.48
N CYS A 592 -17.20 -9.05 -23.27
CA CYS A 592 -18.18 -10.09 -22.96
C CYS A 592 -17.59 -11.26 -22.16
N HIS A 593 -16.32 -11.62 -22.44
CA HIS A 593 -15.65 -12.76 -21.81
C HIS A 593 -14.65 -12.34 -20.71
N ASP A 594 -14.52 -13.13 -19.65
CA ASP A 594 -13.36 -13.11 -18.74
C ASP A 594 -12.68 -14.48 -18.80
N PRO A 595 -11.44 -14.59 -19.33
CA PRO A 595 -10.76 -15.87 -19.48
C PRO A 595 -10.52 -16.62 -18.16
N HIS A 596 -10.69 -15.95 -17.01
CA HIS A 596 -10.53 -16.52 -15.67
C HIS A 596 -11.82 -17.02 -15.02
N ARG A 597 -12.98 -16.89 -15.69
CA ARG A 597 -14.28 -17.27 -15.12
C ARG A 597 -15.10 -18.01 -16.16
N TRP A 598 -15.14 -19.35 -16.08
CA TRP A 598 -15.92 -20.19 -16.99
C TRP A 598 -17.42 -19.86 -17.01
N ASP A 599 -18.02 -19.63 -15.85
CA ASP A 599 -19.46 -19.47 -15.63
C ASP A 599 -19.74 -18.15 -14.86
N PRO A 600 -20.66 -17.30 -15.33
CA PRO A 600 -20.97 -16.01 -14.71
C PRO A 600 -21.72 -16.12 -13.37
N ALA A 601 -22.42 -17.23 -13.12
CA ALA A 601 -23.30 -17.42 -11.96
C ALA A 601 -22.65 -18.25 -10.83
N LYS A 602 -21.65 -19.10 -11.14
CA LYS A 602 -20.99 -19.98 -10.15
C LYS A 602 -19.49 -20.14 -10.41
N ILE A 603 -18.75 -20.38 -9.32
CA ILE A 603 -17.36 -20.83 -9.38
C ILE A 603 -17.37 -22.36 -9.38
N ILE A 604 -16.94 -22.99 -10.47
CA ILE A 604 -16.75 -24.44 -10.57
C ILE A 604 -15.35 -24.78 -10.06
N LYS A 605 -15.24 -25.80 -9.20
CA LYS A 605 -13.95 -26.26 -8.64
C LYS A 605 -13.50 -27.57 -9.25
N GLU A 606 -14.46 -28.36 -9.73
CA GLU A 606 -14.32 -29.65 -10.36
C GLU A 606 -13.67 -29.53 -11.75
N ASP A 607 -13.15 -30.63 -12.29
CA ASP A 607 -12.59 -30.65 -13.65
C ASP A 607 -13.68 -30.49 -14.71
N HIS A 608 -13.66 -29.35 -15.39
CA HIS A 608 -14.54 -28.98 -16.49
C HIS A 608 -13.74 -28.58 -17.74
N SER A 609 -12.44 -28.93 -17.79
CA SER A 609 -11.55 -28.66 -18.94
C SER A 609 -11.99 -29.38 -20.23
N ARG A 610 -12.81 -30.43 -20.08
CA ARG A 610 -13.39 -31.18 -21.20
C ARG A 610 -14.74 -30.63 -21.65
N ASP A 611 -15.48 -29.95 -20.79
CA ASP A 611 -16.88 -29.55 -21.00
C ASP A 611 -17.03 -28.50 -22.09
N GLU A 612 -17.80 -28.79 -23.13
CA GLU A 612 -18.02 -27.85 -24.22
C GLU A 612 -18.99 -26.72 -23.82
N GLY A 613 -18.60 -25.49 -24.16
CA GLY A 613 -19.28 -24.29 -23.70
C GLY A 613 -20.55 -23.97 -24.50
N ASN A 614 -21.54 -23.41 -23.81
CA ASN A 614 -22.79 -22.89 -24.36
C ASN A 614 -23.09 -21.46 -23.87
N SER A 615 -24.29 -20.94 -24.11
CA SER A 615 -24.71 -19.58 -23.71
C SER A 615 -24.83 -19.32 -22.20
N GLN A 616 -24.79 -20.35 -21.36
CA GLN A 616 -24.83 -20.21 -19.90
C GLN A 616 -23.42 -20.03 -19.31
N ASN A 617 -22.40 -20.55 -19.99
CA ASN A 617 -20.99 -20.52 -19.57
C ASN A 617 -20.10 -19.97 -20.70
N SER A 618 -19.08 -20.68 -21.21
CA SER A 618 -18.15 -20.17 -22.25
C SER A 618 -17.37 -18.90 -21.87
N PHE A 619 -16.91 -18.83 -20.62
CA PHE A 619 -16.10 -17.73 -20.10
C PHE A 619 -16.81 -16.37 -20.00
N LEU A 620 -18.14 -16.33 -19.83
CA LEU A 620 -18.91 -15.08 -19.84
C LEU A 620 -18.79 -14.26 -18.54
N ARG A 621 -18.82 -12.92 -18.68
CA ARG A 621 -18.82 -11.98 -17.53
C ARG A 621 -20.17 -11.91 -16.82
N LEU A 622 -21.25 -11.94 -17.59
CA LEU A 622 -22.64 -11.88 -17.15
C LEU A 622 -23.42 -13.05 -17.76
N GLU A 623 -24.48 -13.45 -17.08
CA GLU A 623 -25.42 -14.46 -17.56
C GLU A 623 -26.03 -14.04 -18.92
N ASN A 624 -26.10 -14.97 -19.86
CA ASN A 624 -26.76 -14.77 -21.16
C ASN A 624 -27.92 -15.75 -21.39
N SER A 625 -28.01 -16.80 -20.57
CA SER A 625 -29.10 -17.77 -20.52
C SER A 625 -29.21 -18.32 -19.09
N PRO A 626 -30.41 -18.54 -18.53
CA PRO A 626 -31.71 -18.28 -19.14
C PRO A 626 -32.05 -16.79 -19.22
N SER A 627 -31.50 -15.92 -18.36
CA SER A 627 -31.76 -14.48 -18.43
C SER A 627 -30.70 -13.75 -19.27
N PRO A 628 -31.07 -12.88 -20.23
CA PRO A 628 -30.17 -12.26 -21.21
C PRO A 628 -29.37 -11.07 -20.64
N LYS A 629 -28.92 -11.12 -19.38
CA LYS A 629 -28.30 -10.00 -18.63
C LYS A 629 -27.09 -9.40 -19.35
N LEU A 630 -26.32 -10.22 -20.06
CA LEU A 630 -25.19 -9.81 -20.89
C LEU A 630 -25.63 -8.87 -22.03
N CYS A 631 -26.63 -9.28 -22.81
CA CYS A 631 -27.19 -8.48 -23.91
C CYS A 631 -27.94 -7.26 -23.38
N GLU A 632 -28.78 -7.44 -22.35
CA GLU A 632 -29.55 -6.39 -21.68
C GLU A 632 -28.67 -5.24 -21.19
N ASN A 633 -27.42 -5.51 -20.81
CA ASN A 633 -26.48 -4.49 -20.33
C ASN A 633 -26.34 -3.30 -21.31
N CYS A 634 -26.33 -3.60 -22.62
CA CYS A 634 -26.28 -2.61 -23.70
C CYS A 634 -27.64 -2.44 -24.42
N HIS A 635 -28.41 -3.53 -24.56
CA HIS A 635 -29.63 -3.62 -25.36
C HIS A 635 -30.89 -3.75 -24.48
N ARG A 636 -31.05 -2.85 -23.51
CA ARG A 636 -32.13 -2.87 -22.51
C ARG A 636 -33.53 -2.98 -23.11
N GLU A 637 -33.81 -2.19 -24.14
CA GLU A 637 -35.08 -2.19 -24.87
C GLU A 637 -35.37 -3.54 -25.56
N GLN A 638 -34.34 -4.23 -26.04
CA GLN A 638 -34.49 -5.51 -26.74
C GLN A 638 -34.67 -6.67 -25.75
N ALA A 639 -34.21 -6.51 -24.50
CA ALA A 639 -34.35 -7.51 -23.44
C ALA A 639 -35.79 -7.64 -22.90
N TYR A 640 -36.74 -6.76 -23.29
CA TYR A 640 -38.16 -6.92 -22.97
C TYR A 640 -38.80 -8.16 -23.63
N VAL A 641 -38.10 -8.81 -24.58
CA VAL A 641 -38.51 -10.08 -25.18
C VAL A 641 -38.53 -11.24 -24.16
N GLU A 642 -37.73 -11.16 -23.10
CA GLU A 642 -37.70 -12.17 -22.03
C GLU A 642 -39.12 -12.37 -21.48
N LYS A 643 -39.54 -13.64 -21.36
CA LYS A 643 -40.86 -14.09 -20.88
C LYS A 643 -42.07 -13.66 -21.73
N THR A 644 -41.86 -13.19 -22.95
CA THR A 644 -42.93 -13.00 -23.97
C THR A 644 -43.11 -14.26 -24.82
N ASP A 645 -44.09 -14.28 -25.73
CA ASP A 645 -44.30 -15.41 -26.64
C ASP A 645 -43.13 -15.67 -27.62
N HIS A 646 -42.29 -14.66 -27.86
CA HIS A 646 -41.03 -14.80 -28.63
C HIS A 646 -39.85 -15.25 -27.77
N ASP A 647 -40.01 -15.41 -26.45
CA ASP A 647 -39.03 -16.12 -25.64
C ASP A 647 -39.21 -17.63 -25.86
N LEU A 648 -38.50 -18.15 -26.87
CA LEU A 648 -38.63 -19.55 -27.27
C LEU A 648 -38.16 -20.54 -26.20
N ILE A 649 -37.53 -20.09 -25.10
CA ILE A 649 -37.33 -20.92 -23.88
C ILE A 649 -38.68 -21.32 -23.28
N VAL A 650 -39.69 -20.45 -23.37
CA VAL A 650 -41.06 -20.67 -22.87
C VAL A 650 -41.91 -21.38 -23.92
N THR A 651 -41.91 -20.90 -25.17
CA THR A 651 -42.91 -21.30 -26.18
C THR A 651 -42.45 -22.41 -27.14
N ALA A 652 -41.15 -22.59 -27.39
CA ALA A 652 -40.63 -23.62 -28.30
C ALA A 652 -39.27 -24.19 -27.84
N PRO A 653 -39.16 -24.75 -26.62
CA PRO A 653 -37.88 -25.09 -25.96
C PRO A 653 -37.03 -26.15 -26.69
N THR A 654 -37.60 -26.88 -27.65
CA THR A 654 -36.93 -27.90 -28.46
C THR A 654 -36.54 -27.42 -29.86
N GLU A 655 -36.95 -26.22 -30.28
CA GLU A 655 -36.63 -25.68 -31.59
C GLU A 655 -35.12 -25.46 -31.75
N LYS A 656 -34.60 -25.43 -32.98
CA LYS A 656 -33.16 -25.28 -33.23
C LYS A 656 -32.86 -24.17 -34.21
N ASN A 657 -31.95 -23.28 -33.83
CA ASN A 657 -31.40 -22.28 -34.75
C ASN A 657 -30.54 -22.95 -35.86
N ILE A 658 -30.11 -22.20 -36.87
CA ILE A 658 -29.30 -22.70 -38.02
C ILE A 658 -27.89 -23.20 -37.65
N ALA A 659 -27.51 -23.07 -36.37
CA ALA A 659 -26.30 -23.65 -35.77
C ALA A 659 -26.59 -24.95 -34.98
N GLY A 660 -27.85 -25.41 -34.95
CA GLY A 660 -28.30 -26.65 -34.30
C GLY A 660 -28.59 -26.55 -32.81
N GLN A 661 -28.60 -25.33 -32.25
CA GLN A 661 -28.70 -25.05 -30.82
C GLN A 661 -30.15 -24.80 -30.39
N THR A 662 -30.54 -25.32 -29.23
CA THR A 662 -31.85 -25.05 -28.62
C THR A 662 -31.91 -23.67 -27.92
N PRO A 663 -33.10 -23.19 -27.53
CA PRO A 663 -33.25 -22.04 -26.65
C PRO A 663 -32.49 -22.14 -25.32
N SER A 664 -32.39 -23.31 -24.69
CA SER A 664 -31.61 -23.47 -23.46
C SER A 664 -30.09 -23.44 -23.69
N GLU A 665 -29.63 -23.87 -24.87
CA GLU A 665 -28.22 -23.87 -25.27
C GLU A 665 -27.75 -22.50 -25.78
N SER A 666 -28.61 -21.73 -26.45
CA SER A 666 -28.28 -20.44 -27.08
C SER A 666 -28.79 -19.20 -26.32
N GLY A 667 -29.78 -19.36 -25.44
CA GLY A 667 -30.42 -18.28 -24.67
C GLY A 667 -31.47 -17.53 -25.47
N THR A 668 -32.34 -16.76 -24.80
CA THR A 668 -33.48 -16.04 -25.40
C THR A 668 -33.10 -15.26 -26.66
N CYS A 669 -31.96 -14.56 -26.64
CA CYS A 669 -31.48 -13.82 -27.82
C CYS A 669 -30.81 -14.72 -28.87
N GLY A 670 -30.14 -15.81 -28.47
CA GLY A 670 -29.30 -16.63 -29.35
C GLY A 670 -30.07 -17.55 -30.31
N VAL A 671 -31.36 -17.78 -30.05
CA VAL A 671 -32.26 -18.47 -31.00
C VAL A 671 -32.54 -17.62 -32.24
N CYS A 672 -32.42 -16.28 -32.12
CA CYS A 672 -32.70 -15.31 -33.18
C CYS A 672 -31.44 -14.57 -33.65
N HIS A 673 -30.40 -14.45 -32.82
CA HIS A 673 -29.18 -13.67 -33.09
C HIS A 673 -27.88 -14.44 -32.80
N LEU A 674 -27.13 -14.81 -33.85
CA LEU A 674 -25.82 -15.45 -33.72
C LEU A 674 -24.69 -14.39 -33.71
N VAL A 675 -24.06 -14.21 -32.55
CA VAL A 675 -22.97 -13.23 -32.36
C VAL A 675 -21.63 -13.67 -32.97
N HIS A 676 -21.40 -14.97 -33.13
CA HIS A 676 -20.18 -15.55 -33.69
C HIS A 676 -20.50 -16.51 -34.84
N ASN A 677 -19.74 -16.43 -35.94
CA ASN A 677 -19.85 -17.33 -37.10
C ASN A 677 -21.28 -17.48 -37.67
N GLY A 678 -22.12 -16.44 -37.54
CA GLY A 678 -23.50 -16.45 -38.03
C GLY A 678 -23.54 -16.40 -39.55
N LYS A 679 -24.26 -17.36 -40.17
CA LYS A 679 -24.36 -17.48 -41.64
C LYS A 679 -25.05 -16.27 -42.27
N ASN A 680 -26.10 -15.76 -41.63
CA ASN A 680 -26.88 -14.62 -42.13
C ASN A 680 -26.44 -13.34 -41.42
N LYS A 681 -26.07 -12.29 -42.17
CA LYS A 681 -25.60 -11.03 -41.60
C LYS A 681 -26.72 -10.04 -41.26
N VAL A 682 -27.84 -10.12 -41.96
CA VAL A 682 -29.02 -9.26 -41.73
C VAL A 682 -29.50 -9.48 -40.30
N LYS A 683 -29.40 -8.43 -39.47
CA LYS A 683 -29.76 -8.41 -38.04
C LYS A 683 -29.23 -9.61 -37.22
N LEU A 684 -28.05 -10.15 -37.57
CA LEU A 684 -27.45 -11.35 -36.93
C LEU A 684 -28.28 -12.65 -37.05
N TRP A 685 -29.19 -12.73 -38.02
CA TRP A 685 -30.29 -13.70 -38.03
C TRP A 685 -29.86 -15.16 -37.89
N ALA A 686 -30.41 -15.84 -36.89
CA ALA A 686 -30.07 -17.21 -36.51
C ALA A 686 -31.04 -18.27 -37.05
N GLN A 687 -32.09 -17.88 -37.77
CA GLN A 687 -33.10 -18.79 -38.33
C GLN A 687 -33.02 -18.87 -39.87
N GLY A 688 -33.91 -19.68 -40.45
CA GLY A 688 -34.12 -19.73 -41.89
C GLY A 688 -34.82 -18.48 -42.44
N PHE A 689 -35.14 -18.51 -43.73
CA PHE A 689 -36.01 -17.54 -44.38
C PHE A 689 -37.19 -18.33 -44.98
N GLY A 690 -38.41 -17.94 -44.64
CA GLY A 690 -39.64 -18.44 -45.27
C GLY A 690 -39.99 -17.64 -46.53
N ASP A 691 -41.21 -17.81 -47.03
CA ASP A 691 -41.72 -17.03 -48.15
C ASP A 691 -42.08 -15.60 -47.73
N GLY A 692 -41.90 -14.61 -48.62
CA GLY A 692 -42.23 -13.22 -48.33
C GLY A 692 -41.81 -12.25 -49.43
N ALA A 693 -42.44 -11.07 -49.48
CA ALA A 693 -42.09 -10.03 -50.45
C ALA A 693 -40.77 -9.33 -50.08
N SER A 694 -40.55 -9.04 -48.79
CA SER A 694 -39.28 -8.49 -48.28
C SER A 694 -38.53 -9.49 -47.41
N ILE A 695 -37.22 -9.26 -47.23
CA ILE A 695 -36.41 -10.03 -46.29
C ILE A 695 -36.90 -9.94 -44.83
N MET A 696 -37.59 -8.85 -44.45
CA MET A 696 -38.19 -8.72 -43.13
C MET A 696 -39.40 -9.66 -42.94
N ASP A 697 -40.20 -9.86 -43.99
CA ASP A 697 -41.35 -10.77 -43.97
C ASP A 697 -40.87 -12.23 -44.01
N MET A 698 -39.88 -12.53 -44.84
CA MET A 698 -39.23 -13.86 -44.89
C MET A 698 -38.65 -14.27 -43.52
N MET A 699 -38.17 -13.32 -42.71
CA MET A 699 -37.73 -13.58 -41.33
C MET A 699 -38.89 -13.92 -40.38
N CYS A 700 -40.07 -13.30 -40.54
CA CYS A 700 -41.25 -13.67 -39.74
C CYS A 700 -41.81 -15.04 -40.17
N ASN A 701 -41.95 -15.24 -41.49
CA ASN A 701 -42.65 -16.38 -42.06
C ASN A 701 -41.87 -17.71 -41.98
N THR A 702 -40.57 -17.68 -41.65
CA THR A 702 -39.84 -18.91 -41.28
C THR A 702 -40.39 -19.57 -40.01
N CYS A 703 -41.03 -18.80 -39.13
CA CYS A 703 -41.71 -19.29 -37.93
C CYS A 703 -43.22 -19.28 -38.08
N HIS A 704 -43.79 -18.23 -38.69
CA HIS A 704 -45.22 -18.06 -38.92
C HIS A 704 -45.63 -18.63 -40.29
N SER A 705 -45.56 -19.95 -40.43
CA SER A 705 -46.00 -20.72 -41.59
C SER A 705 -46.48 -22.11 -41.17
N ASP A 706 -47.19 -22.83 -42.05
CA ASP A 706 -47.82 -24.13 -41.71
C ASP A 706 -46.84 -25.18 -41.15
N GLY A 707 -45.58 -25.12 -41.58
CA GLY A 707 -44.48 -25.96 -41.09
C GLY A 707 -43.63 -25.34 -39.97
N GLY A 708 -43.82 -24.07 -39.64
CA GLY A 708 -43.04 -23.33 -38.66
C GLY A 708 -43.55 -23.48 -37.22
N VAL A 709 -42.71 -23.07 -36.26
CA VAL A 709 -43.04 -23.20 -34.81
C VAL A 709 -44.25 -22.38 -34.36
N ALA A 710 -44.54 -21.28 -35.07
CA ALA A 710 -45.64 -20.38 -34.78
C ALA A 710 -46.85 -20.61 -35.71
N LYS A 711 -47.02 -21.81 -36.27
CA LYS A 711 -48.14 -22.16 -37.17
C LYS A 711 -49.55 -21.90 -36.60
N ALA A 712 -49.69 -21.88 -35.27
CA ALA A 712 -50.95 -21.53 -34.60
C ALA A 712 -51.22 -20.01 -34.54
N LYS A 713 -50.29 -19.18 -35.03
CA LYS A 713 -50.27 -17.71 -34.99
C LYS A 713 -49.94 -17.11 -36.37
N ILE A 714 -50.40 -17.75 -37.45
CA ILE A 714 -50.33 -17.19 -38.81
C ILE A 714 -51.51 -16.21 -38.97
N PRO A 715 -51.30 -14.93 -39.34
CA PRO A 715 -52.39 -14.01 -39.62
C PRO A 715 -53.20 -14.48 -40.84
N GLN A 716 -54.53 -14.38 -40.79
CA GLN A 716 -55.38 -14.72 -41.94
C GLN A 716 -55.26 -13.74 -43.11
N ILE A 717 -54.82 -12.51 -42.84
CA ILE A 717 -54.49 -11.47 -43.83
C ILE A 717 -53.26 -10.74 -43.27
N ASP A 718 -52.17 -10.77 -44.02
CA ASP A 718 -50.84 -10.25 -43.65
C ASP A 718 -50.28 -9.25 -44.69
N THR A 719 -51.06 -8.94 -45.73
CA THR A 719 -50.62 -8.13 -46.87
C THR A 719 -51.00 -6.66 -46.76
N HIS A 720 -50.10 -5.80 -47.26
CA HIS A 720 -50.36 -4.40 -47.57
C HIS A 720 -50.09 -4.19 -49.07
N PRO A 721 -50.80 -3.28 -49.78
CA PRO A 721 -50.48 -2.96 -51.17
C PRO A 721 -49.01 -2.56 -51.37
N ASP A 722 -48.33 -3.26 -52.28
CA ASP A 722 -47.00 -2.93 -52.80
C ASP A 722 -47.04 -1.66 -53.67
N ASP A 723 -45.89 -0.99 -53.83
CA ASP A 723 -45.63 0.16 -54.71
C ASP A 723 -46.48 1.42 -54.46
N MET A 724 -47.22 1.44 -53.36
CA MET A 724 -47.68 2.68 -52.74
C MET A 724 -46.44 3.43 -52.23
N LEU A 725 -46.23 4.67 -52.67
CA LEU A 725 -45.07 5.49 -52.27
C LEU A 725 -45.17 5.96 -50.81
N ILE A 726 -44.94 5.04 -49.87
CA ILE A 726 -45.01 5.31 -48.44
C ILE A 726 -43.68 5.90 -47.98
N THR A 727 -43.74 7.07 -47.35
CA THR A 727 -42.60 7.73 -46.71
C THR A 727 -42.85 7.87 -45.21
N ASN A 728 -41.80 7.66 -44.42
CA ASN A 728 -41.78 7.87 -42.97
C ASN A 728 -40.90 9.08 -42.59
N ALA A 729 -40.74 10.06 -43.47
CA ALA A 729 -40.01 11.30 -43.18
C ALA A 729 -40.58 11.97 -41.91
N GLY A 730 -39.72 12.23 -40.92
CA GLY A 730 -40.13 12.73 -39.59
C GLY A 730 -40.72 11.68 -38.63
N ARG A 731 -40.95 10.45 -39.10
CA ARG A 731 -41.36 9.27 -38.31
C ARG A 731 -40.24 8.22 -38.16
N ASP A 732 -39.16 8.25 -38.94
CA ASP A 732 -37.97 7.37 -38.74
C ASP A 732 -37.01 7.88 -37.63
N ILE A 733 -37.55 8.47 -36.55
CA ILE A 733 -36.78 9.01 -35.43
C ILE A 733 -36.89 8.04 -34.25
N LYS A 734 -35.89 7.17 -34.04
CA LYS A 734 -35.90 6.21 -32.93
C LYS A 734 -36.06 6.92 -31.59
N GLY A 735 -37.08 6.51 -30.82
CA GLY A 735 -37.43 7.10 -29.53
C GLY A 735 -38.45 8.24 -29.60
N SER A 736 -38.86 8.67 -30.79
CA SER A 736 -40.05 9.51 -30.97
C SER A 736 -41.32 8.69 -30.70
N PRO A 737 -42.40 9.25 -30.12
CA PRO A 737 -43.66 8.53 -29.94
C PRO A 737 -44.19 7.94 -31.25
N ASN A 738 -44.14 8.72 -32.33
CA ASN A 738 -44.64 8.34 -33.66
C ASN A 738 -43.66 7.49 -34.49
N PHE A 739 -42.71 6.78 -33.87
CA PHE A 739 -41.64 6.07 -34.56
C PHE A 739 -42.16 4.93 -35.45
N PHE A 740 -41.96 5.05 -36.77
CA PHE A 740 -42.43 4.09 -37.77
C PHE A 740 -41.31 3.77 -38.80
N PRO A 741 -40.57 2.66 -38.65
CA PRO A 741 -39.51 2.28 -39.56
C PRO A 741 -40.04 1.58 -40.82
N ILE A 742 -39.45 1.91 -41.96
CA ILE A 742 -39.61 1.22 -43.24
C ILE A 742 -38.27 0.53 -43.54
N PHE A 743 -38.30 -0.60 -44.25
CA PHE A 743 -37.11 -1.40 -44.54
C PHE A 743 -36.94 -1.62 -46.04
N ASP A 744 -35.70 -1.62 -46.51
CA ASP A 744 -35.36 -2.00 -47.87
C ASP A 744 -35.67 -3.49 -48.13
N LYS A 745 -36.32 -3.77 -49.27
CA LYS A 745 -36.90 -5.08 -49.62
C LYS A 745 -35.85 -6.20 -49.65
N GLY A 746 -34.64 -5.90 -50.14
CA GLY A 746 -33.56 -6.87 -50.30
C GLY A 746 -32.59 -6.97 -49.12
N THR A 747 -32.28 -5.85 -48.46
CA THR A 747 -31.22 -5.80 -47.42
C THR A 747 -31.73 -5.74 -45.98
N GLY A 748 -33.00 -5.39 -45.73
CA GLY A 748 -33.55 -5.24 -44.38
C GLY A 748 -32.94 -4.08 -43.59
N ASN A 749 -32.23 -3.17 -44.26
CA ASN A 749 -31.77 -1.91 -43.70
C ASN A 749 -32.93 -0.91 -43.60
N SER A 750 -32.86 0.02 -42.65
CA SER A 750 -33.84 1.10 -42.56
C SER A 750 -33.81 1.95 -43.83
N SER A 751 -34.99 2.30 -44.33
CA SER A 751 -35.22 3.18 -45.47
C SER A 751 -36.21 4.28 -45.09
N THR A 752 -36.10 5.43 -45.76
CA THR A 752 -37.05 6.55 -45.61
C THR A 752 -38.28 6.45 -46.53
N VAL A 753 -38.25 5.50 -47.45
CA VAL A 753 -39.28 5.22 -48.46
C VAL A 753 -39.28 3.73 -48.84
N GLY A 754 -40.46 3.15 -49.05
CA GLY A 754 -40.61 1.73 -49.39
C GLY A 754 -41.94 1.15 -48.93
N ASN A 755 -42.10 -0.16 -48.99
CA ASN A 755 -43.35 -0.84 -48.64
C ASN A 755 -43.40 -1.17 -47.14
N ILE A 756 -44.61 -1.33 -46.59
CA ILE A 756 -44.80 -1.82 -45.22
C ILE A 756 -44.49 -3.32 -45.18
N SER A 757 -43.72 -3.73 -44.17
CA SER A 757 -43.39 -5.12 -43.83
C SER A 757 -43.89 -5.44 -42.43
N CYS A 758 -43.93 -6.73 -42.04
CA CYS A 758 -44.35 -7.13 -40.69
C CYS A 758 -43.60 -6.37 -39.59
N ALA A 759 -42.28 -6.18 -39.77
CA ALA A 759 -41.41 -5.46 -38.83
C ALA A 759 -41.61 -3.94 -38.79
N SER A 760 -42.35 -3.33 -39.73
CA SER A 760 -42.73 -1.91 -39.65
C SER A 760 -43.72 -1.71 -38.50
N CYS A 761 -44.79 -2.51 -38.48
CA CYS A 761 -45.84 -2.47 -37.47
C CYS A 761 -45.47 -3.21 -36.17
N HIS A 762 -44.75 -4.33 -36.25
CA HIS A 762 -44.40 -5.14 -35.08
C HIS A 762 -42.96 -4.88 -34.58
N ALA A 763 -42.84 -4.76 -33.26
CA ALA A 763 -41.60 -4.74 -32.51
C ALA A 763 -41.46 -6.07 -31.73
N VAL A 764 -40.88 -7.09 -32.37
CA VAL A 764 -40.74 -8.47 -31.82
C VAL A 764 -40.14 -8.59 -30.41
N HIS A 765 -39.52 -7.53 -29.90
CA HIS A 765 -38.89 -7.47 -28.58
C HIS A 765 -39.79 -6.90 -27.47
N GLN A 766 -40.99 -6.39 -27.77
CA GLN A 766 -41.84 -5.70 -26.79
C GLN A 766 -43.28 -6.15 -26.99
N TRP A 767 -43.89 -6.78 -25.99
CA TRP A 767 -45.25 -7.31 -26.10
C TRP A 767 -46.33 -6.23 -26.28
N ASP A 768 -46.28 -5.18 -25.46
CA ASP A 768 -47.28 -4.11 -25.43
C ASP A 768 -46.59 -2.74 -25.61
N PRO A 769 -46.99 -1.93 -26.61
CA PRO A 769 -46.38 -0.62 -26.87
C PRO A 769 -46.53 0.38 -25.71
N ARG A 770 -47.50 0.20 -24.80
CA ARG A 770 -47.73 1.04 -23.62
C ARG A 770 -46.74 0.75 -22.48
N PHE A 771 -46.23 -0.47 -22.41
CA PHE A 771 -45.49 -0.97 -21.25
C PHE A 771 -44.16 -1.59 -21.64
N PHE A 772 -43.08 -0.84 -21.39
CA PHE A 772 -41.69 -1.27 -21.59
C PHE A 772 -41.25 -2.22 -20.47
N VAL A 773 -41.83 -3.43 -20.45
CA VAL A 773 -41.62 -4.46 -19.43
C VAL A 773 -41.46 -5.84 -20.07
N LYS A 774 -40.79 -6.74 -19.34
CA LYS A 774 -40.65 -8.16 -19.68
C LYS A 774 -42.01 -8.86 -19.55
N GLY A 775 -42.21 -9.94 -20.30
CA GLY A 775 -43.48 -10.67 -20.31
C GLY A 775 -43.77 -11.47 -19.03
N LYS A 776 -44.95 -12.08 -18.96
CA LYS A 776 -45.43 -12.81 -17.76
C LYS A 776 -44.89 -14.24 -17.64
N GLY A 777 -44.26 -14.78 -18.69
CA GLY A 777 -43.69 -16.14 -18.69
C GLY A 777 -44.73 -17.23 -18.95
N ALA A 778 -45.87 -16.84 -19.53
CA ALA A 778 -46.93 -17.72 -19.99
C ALA A 778 -47.36 -17.24 -21.38
N ASN A 779 -47.73 -18.19 -22.25
CA ASN A 779 -48.32 -17.89 -23.55
C ASN A 779 -49.71 -17.26 -23.32
N ILE A 780 -49.90 -16.04 -23.81
CA ILE A 780 -51.11 -15.23 -23.55
C ILE A 780 -51.66 -14.77 -24.90
N GLU A 781 -52.95 -15.00 -25.13
CA GLU A 781 -53.60 -14.52 -26.35
C GLU A 781 -53.55 -12.99 -26.42
N GLY A 782 -53.03 -12.48 -27.54
CA GLY A 782 -52.86 -11.06 -27.77
C GLY A 782 -54.12 -10.38 -28.31
N THR A 783 -54.11 -9.05 -28.26
CA THR A 783 -55.19 -8.19 -28.76
C THR A 783 -54.70 -7.25 -29.86
N SER A 784 -55.64 -6.59 -30.53
CA SER A 784 -55.39 -5.46 -31.46
C SER A 784 -54.76 -4.22 -30.80
N THR A 785 -54.33 -4.28 -29.53
CA THR A 785 -53.60 -3.19 -28.83
C THR A 785 -52.27 -3.62 -28.22
N ASP A 786 -51.90 -4.89 -28.33
CA ASP A 786 -50.62 -5.46 -27.85
C ASP A 786 -50.00 -6.36 -28.92
N SER A 787 -49.85 -7.68 -28.76
CA SER A 787 -49.38 -8.61 -29.82
C SER A 787 -48.08 -8.17 -30.54
N PHE A 788 -47.10 -7.68 -29.79
CA PHE A 788 -45.85 -7.12 -30.32
C PHE A 788 -46.00 -5.87 -31.20
N LEU A 789 -47.07 -5.08 -31.06
CA LEU A 789 -47.20 -3.81 -31.79
C LEU A 789 -46.14 -2.80 -31.33
N ARG A 790 -45.54 -2.10 -32.31
CA ARG A 790 -44.54 -1.05 -32.08
C ARG A 790 -45.14 0.18 -31.40
N HIS A 791 -46.38 0.52 -31.73
CA HIS A 791 -47.09 1.64 -31.16
C HIS A 791 -48.61 1.40 -31.22
N GLN A 792 -49.41 2.23 -30.53
CA GLN A 792 -50.86 2.09 -30.59
C GLN A 792 -51.36 2.50 -31.98
N THR A 793 -52.35 1.76 -32.50
CA THR A 793 -52.81 1.84 -33.90
C THR A 793 -53.15 3.25 -34.38
N TYR A 794 -53.71 4.09 -33.51
CA TYR A 794 -54.15 5.44 -33.85
C TYR A 794 -53.00 6.47 -33.95
N ASP A 795 -51.79 6.11 -33.54
CA ASP A 795 -50.58 6.94 -33.65
C ASP A 795 -49.65 6.48 -34.79
N LEU A 796 -49.95 5.33 -35.42
CA LEU A 796 -49.21 4.80 -36.58
C LEU A 796 -49.42 5.65 -37.85
N LEU A 797 -48.52 5.45 -38.82
CA LEU A 797 -48.55 6.10 -40.15
C LEU A 797 -49.89 5.91 -40.90
N CYS A 798 -50.68 4.90 -40.52
CA CYS A 798 -52.00 4.61 -41.07
C CYS A 798 -52.96 5.82 -41.08
N VAL A 799 -52.91 6.70 -40.06
CA VAL A 799 -53.77 7.89 -39.97
C VAL A 799 -53.43 8.93 -41.04
N ASP A 800 -52.17 9.02 -41.47
CA ASP A 800 -51.75 9.99 -42.49
C ASP A 800 -52.37 9.68 -43.87
N CYS A 801 -52.73 8.41 -44.12
CA CYS A 801 -53.36 7.95 -45.37
C CYS A 801 -54.88 7.68 -45.24
N HIS A 802 -55.35 7.20 -44.08
CA HIS A 802 -56.73 6.74 -43.88
C HIS A 802 -57.54 7.61 -42.91
N GLY A 803 -56.94 8.62 -42.27
CA GLY A 803 -57.62 9.46 -41.30
C GLY A 803 -58.25 8.65 -40.16
N LEU A 804 -59.50 8.99 -39.81
CA LEU A 804 -60.22 8.36 -38.70
C LEU A 804 -60.58 6.88 -38.96
N ASP A 805 -60.62 6.43 -40.21
CA ASP A 805 -60.88 5.02 -40.57
C ASP A 805 -59.73 4.09 -40.17
N ALA A 806 -58.52 4.61 -39.90
CA ALA A 806 -57.32 3.82 -39.70
C ALA A 806 -57.48 2.74 -38.61
N LEU A 807 -58.11 3.08 -37.48
CA LEU A 807 -58.36 2.15 -36.38
C LEU A 807 -59.36 1.06 -36.76
N PHE A 808 -60.43 1.41 -37.48
CA PHE A 808 -61.44 0.46 -37.94
C PHE A 808 -60.85 -0.53 -38.95
N ARG A 809 -60.11 -0.03 -39.94
CA ARG A 809 -59.41 -0.85 -40.95
C ARG A 809 -58.42 -1.80 -40.29
N PHE A 810 -57.59 -1.29 -39.39
CA PHE A 810 -56.63 -2.12 -38.66
C PHE A 810 -57.33 -3.24 -37.88
N LYS A 811 -58.37 -2.94 -37.11
CA LYS A 811 -59.16 -3.94 -36.39
C LYS A 811 -59.77 -4.98 -37.33
N TYR A 812 -60.43 -4.57 -38.39
CA TYR A 812 -61.01 -5.47 -39.39
C TYR A 812 -59.97 -6.47 -39.95
N TYR A 813 -58.73 -6.03 -40.20
CA TYR A 813 -57.68 -6.93 -40.70
C TYR A 813 -57.00 -7.78 -39.61
N HIS A 814 -56.96 -7.36 -38.34
CA HIS A 814 -56.19 -8.04 -37.28
C HIS A 814 -57.05 -8.78 -36.23
N ASP A 815 -58.34 -8.50 -36.16
CA ASP A 815 -59.29 -9.13 -35.25
C ASP A 815 -60.36 -9.89 -36.07
N PRO A 816 -60.31 -11.24 -36.12
CA PRO A 816 -61.30 -12.03 -36.84
C PRO A 816 -62.73 -11.85 -36.34
N GLU A 817 -62.95 -11.47 -35.06
CA GLU A 817 -64.30 -11.26 -34.53
C GLU A 817 -64.95 -9.97 -35.08
N ASP A 818 -64.16 -8.94 -35.36
CA ASP A 818 -64.63 -7.68 -35.96
C ASP A 818 -64.89 -7.80 -37.48
N ARG A 819 -64.61 -8.95 -38.09
CA ARG A 819 -65.00 -9.29 -39.49
C ARG A 819 -66.39 -9.93 -39.59
N VAL A 820 -66.90 -10.49 -38.49
CA VAL A 820 -68.18 -11.21 -38.47
C VAL A 820 -69.29 -10.24 -38.09
N GLU A 821 -70.36 -10.20 -38.88
CA GLU A 821 -71.54 -9.41 -38.57
C GLU A 821 -72.15 -9.92 -37.25
N LYS A 822 -71.96 -9.17 -36.15
CA LYS A 822 -72.47 -9.54 -34.83
C LYS A 822 -74.00 -9.57 -34.89
N ALA A 823 -74.56 -10.78 -34.90
CA ALA A 823 -75.99 -11.01 -35.07
C ALA A 823 -76.80 -10.31 -33.97
N THR A 824 -77.33 -9.12 -34.27
CA THR A 824 -78.19 -8.36 -33.37
C THR A 824 -79.56 -9.03 -33.30
N GLY A 825 -79.72 -9.94 -32.34
CA GLY A 825 -81.04 -10.36 -31.88
C GLY A 825 -81.85 -9.13 -31.44
N PRO A 826 -83.18 -9.10 -31.66
CA PRO A 826 -83.98 -7.93 -31.39
C PRO A 826 -83.97 -7.58 -29.89
N VAL A 827 -83.68 -6.31 -29.58
CA VAL A 827 -83.76 -5.77 -28.23
C VAL A 827 -85.22 -5.79 -27.77
N ILE A 828 -85.57 -6.74 -26.89
CA ILE A 828 -86.80 -6.70 -26.12
C ILE A 828 -86.49 -5.98 -24.81
N PRO A 829 -87.05 -4.77 -24.56
CA PRO A 829 -86.90 -4.13 -23.27
C PRO A 829 -87.74 -4.87 -22.23
N SER A 830 -87.11 -5.46 -21.21
CA SER A 830 -87.83 -6.00 -20.07
C SER A 830 -88.36 -4.85 -19.19
N ILE A 831 -89.68 -4.66 -19.22
CA ILE A 831 -90.37 -3.80 -18.26
C ILE A 831 -90.38 -4.51 -16.89
N SER A 832 -90.14 -3.73 -15.83
CA SER A 832 -90.03 -4.21 -14.45
C SER A 832 -91.26 -4.95 -13.92
N ARG A 833 -91.01 -6.01 -13.13
CA ARG A 833 -91.58 -6.17 -11.78
C ARG A 833 -90.68 -7.03 -10.92
#